data_AF-A0A0G2GU10-F1
#
_entry.id   AF-A0A0G2GU10-F1
#
_cell.length_a   1.000
_cell.length_b   1.000
_cell.length_c   1.000
_cell.angle_alpha   90.00
_cell.angle_beta   90.00
_cell.angle_gamma   90.00
#
_symmetry.space_group_name_H-M   'P 1'
#
loop_
_entity.id
_entity.type
_entity.pdbx_description
1 polymer ?
#
loop_
_entity_poly.entity_id
_entity_poly.type
_entity_poly.pdbx_seq_one_letter_code
_entity_poly.pdbx_strand_id
1 'polypeptide(L)'
;MAELVPQSDNIEEVYCDPSTGERPEDEVRTRWVTLLKYFEKTYGTKPDYVARSPGRVNIIGEHIDYSLYNVLPTAVTVDALVAVKVKNSSTGALNLKIANFNPDKYPTRTFSLPLEKEIDIDATKHEWTNYFLAGLRGAWQYLKEKKGPSFVPKDMDIVMDGNVPAGGGLSSSAALVCAAALSVMKANSYNVSKEDLLDLAIVSERAVGVYSGGMDQAASIFSKRGYLLYCTFFPTFGAEHVPVPKPDPEITFLIAQSFVTSDKHVTAPRCYNLRVVECTLASVVLAKIYDITLDPDKSPLGFSLRNFQQEFMRRQGKLELPFEEQLDLVAQIADEKLSQEDGYTRDEISQILGISVGSLEQEYMSKFPVQAERFKLRQRALHVLHEARRVITFKGILSDAERGGQGLKDDKIRQLGDLMNETQNSCRDVYECSCPELDEICGIVRKAGAYGSRLTGAGWGGCTVHMVPQTKVQAVTEALKTEYYFKHFPDITEEKLQHAIVIRTVFLLVNQLLDSFELDLTIWPPSASTVFACLPLVRNTYCLLWDRAFGGLEKKWLAEIQPRAGQDDDDAEDLGGNGNDGRAGEVQDGDIVLEVNVGLDFGEDDGDDDQQDDAAPAPPPIANPNAEANAGPDIPPAPEGQQNGGQAGPHQQAPAQPNAGQLAAANANAILETSSVATSVLGALAFPAISTGMGQLLEHVLPKSWTTTPITHPQPISPFSSETLTSIWSLITGRVGHRTTEQLPQHADVVIIGSGITGASAAWHLFQDHNHDKAARMSESDISSSPIPSVVMLEAREACFGATGRNGGHCQPILFEHPHDASIGHFELANFYTLQSLIKELNIDCELYEQHGVRAIYSESDLDILRDHLEILEKTDPTLSARTKLTTDRSELASLRVPTALGAVVTNIAGRMWPYKFVAAILENLLTSPITKPYFNLHTTTPVTSIIRADDAPDSNTPGPAIWKLSTPRGQIVTPTVILATNAYTSALVPEFTDLIVPCRGQMSAQTPPDYLAGPNRLPSSYGLMSEGQDDYLIQRPNERGGHLMFGGGRQYGPSLGVSDDEVVDDRVASYLRTTLGRCLGPPVESKSSLASQPTEALQFPAPYQWTGIMGFSRDSVPWVGPLPSHPGIFMSAGYTGHGMPNAWLCGRAVSWIVRDVTRIITGSPPVSSVDAEEVEKKAVDSAIKNLGIPKCYILTKERLERVRIEYESVEIQDRLHAYKREGIP
;
A
#
# COMPACT_ATOMS: atom_id res chain seq x y z
N MET A 1 50.30 10.49 -7.14
CA MET A 1 50.57 9.08 -7.50
C MET A 1 49.35 8.30 -7.08
N ALA A 2 48.86 7.38 -7.91
CA ALA A 2 47.71 6.54 -7.55
C ALA A 2 48.01 5.70 -6.30
N GLU A 3 47.01 5.47 -5.45
CA GLU A 3 47.16 4.67 -4.23
C GLU A 3 47.40 3.20 -4.61
N LEU A 4 48.47 2.57 -4.11
CA LEU A 4 48.73 1.14 -4.36
C LEU A 4 47.82 0.27 -3.48
N VAL A 5 47.47 -0.92 -3.97
CA VAL A 5 46.78 -1.92 -3.14
C VAL A 5 47.71 -2.36 -2.00
N PRO A 6 47.28 -2.27 -0.72
CA PRO A 6 48.13 -2.55 0.43
C PRO A 6 48.53 -4.03 0.52
N GLN A 7 49.66 -4.28 1.19
CA GLN A 7 50.22 -5.60 1.44
C GLN A 7 50.70 -5.63 2.89
N SER A 8 50.38 -6.70 3.62
CA SER A 8 50.83 -6.91 5.00
C SER A 8 51.06 -8.41 5.24
N ASP A 9 52.03 -8.71 6.10
CA ASP A 9 52.34 -10.07 6.58
C ASP A 9 51.59 -10.40 7.89
N ASN A 10 50.70 -9.50 8.33
CA ASN A 10 50.05 -9.51 9.65
C ASN A 10 48.51 -9.53 9.51
N ILE A 11 47.84 -10.53 10.11
CA ILE A 11 46.38 -10.68 10.01
C ILE A 11 45.61 -9.67 10.86
N GLU A 12 46.20 -9.23 11.98
CA GLU A 12 45.66 -8.15 12.82
C GLU A 12 45.57 -6.83 12.02
N GLU A 13 46.54 -6.51 11.16
CA GLU A 13 46.51 -5.31 10.30
C GLU A 13 45.45 -5.36 9.17
N VAL A 14 44.97 -6.56 8.81
CA VAL A 14 43.93 -6.74 7.79
C VAL A 14 42.53 -6.66 8.42
N TYR A 15 42.36 -7.25 9.60
CA TYR A 15 41.03 -7.48 10.21
C TYR A 15 40.71 -6.59 11.42
N CYS A 16 41.68 -5.91 12.02
CA CYS A 16 41.49 -4.88 13.06
C CYS A 16 41.98 -3.49 12.59
N ASP A 17 41.91 -2.50 13.48
CA ASP A 17 42.58 -1.22 13.31
C ASP A 17 43.94 -1.23 14.05
N PRO A 18 45.09 -1.02 13.38
CA PRO A 18 46.41 -1.04 14.01
C PRO A 18 46.60 -0.05 15.17
N SER A 19 45.78 1.00 15.26
CA SER A 19 45.86 2.00 16.33
C SER A 19 45.12 1.61 17.62
N THR A 20 44.21 0.63 17.56
CA THR A 20 43.42 0.19 18.72
C THR A 20 44.12 -0.89 19.55
N GLY A 21 45.03 -1.67 18.95
CA GLY A 21 45.66 -2.84 19.57
C GLY A 21 44.75 -4.05 19.70
N GLU A 22 43.58 -4.04 19.06
CA GLU A 22 42.62 -5.14 19.01
C GLU A 22 43.18 -6.39 18.29
N ARG A 23 42.50 -7.53 18.50
CA ARG A 23 42.79 -8.79 17.79
C ARG A 23 41.57 -9.22 16.98
N PRO A 24 41.75 -9.82 15.79
CA PRO A 24 40.64 -10.34 15.01
C PRO A 24 39.85 -11.38 15.79
N GLU A 25 38.56 -11.50 15.50
CA GLU A 25 37.69 -12.54 16.04
C GLU A 25 38.32 -13.93 15.82
N ASP A 26 38.27 -14.81 16.82
CA ASP A 26 38.94 -16.12 16.75
C ASP A 26 38.40 -16.99 15.60
N GLU A 27 37.17 -16.76 15.14
CA GLU A 27 36.61 -17.35 13.92
C GLU A 27 37.42 -16.95 12.67
N VAL A 28 37.73 -15.67 12.48
CA VAL A 28 38.54 -15.17 11.36
C VAL A 28 39.95 -15.77 11.38
N ARG A 29 40.56 -15.84 12.57
CA ARG A 29 41.89 -16.44 12.77
C ARG A 29 41.85 -17.95 12.48
N THR A 30 40.78 -18.62 12.89
CA THR A 30 40.54 -20.05 12.62
C THR A 30 40.32 -20.33 11.14
N ARG A 31 39.48 -19.53 10.45
CA ARG A 31 39.23 -19.60 9.01
C ARG A 31 40.52 -19.46 8.22
N TRP A 32 41.33 -18.43 8.51
CA TRP A 32 42.63 -18.21 7.86
C TRP A 32 43.60 -19.38 8.07
N VAL A 33 43.78 -19.84 9.30
CA VAL A 33 44.65 -21.00 9.63
C VAL A 33 44.15 -22.28 8.95
N THR A 34 42.84 -22.46 8.81
CA THR A 34 42.25 -23.66 8.21
C THR A 34 42.35 -23.63 6.68
N LEU A 35 42.16 -22.46 6.04
CA LEU A 35 42.42 -22.26 4.61
C LEU A 35 43.88 -22.61 4.25
N LEU A 36 44.85 -22.12 5.03
CA LEU A 36 46.27 -22.43 4.82
C LEU A 36 46.57 -23.94 4.97
N LYS A 37 46.01 -24.59 6.00
CA LYS A 37 46.12 -26.05 6.20
C LYS A 37 45.46 -26.84 5.07
N TYR A 38 44.32 -26.39 4.55
CA TYR A 38 43.61 -27.03 3.44
C TYR A 38 44.37 -26.88 2.12
N PHE A 39 45.00 -25.72 1.88
CA PHE A 39 45.92 -25.52 0.76
C PHE A 39 47.10 -26.50 0.84
N GLU A 40 47.76 -26.59 2.01
CA GLU A 40 48.90 -27.50 2.24
C GLU A 40 48.49 -28.98 2.11
N LYS A 41 47.28 -29.35 2.55
CA LYS A 41 46.69 -30.69 2.33
C LYS A 41 46.41 -30.99 0.85
N THR A 42 45.92 -30.00 0.09
CA THR A 42 45.47 -30.18 -1.30
C THR A 42 46.63 -30.19 -2.31
N TYR A 43 47.65 -29.36 -2.08
CA TYR A 43 48.77 -29.17 -3.01
C TYR A 43 50.15 -29.57 -2.45
N GLY A 44 50.21 -30.11 -1.23
CA GLY A 44 51.45 -30.61 -0.61
C GLY A 44 52.50 -29.52 -0.30
N THR A 45 52.15 -28.25 -0.43
CA THR A 45 53.02 -27.08 -0.25
C THR A 45 52.22 -25.91 0.32
N LYS A 46 52.88 -24.98 1.02
CA LYS A 46 52.24 -23.76 1.52
C LYS A 46 52.12 -22.70 0.40
N PRO A 47 51.01 -21.95 0.34
CA PRO A 47 50.84 -20.86 -0.63
C PRO A 47 51.88 -19.77 -0.40
N ASP A 48 52.15 -18.98 -1.43
CA ASP A 48 53.11 -17.87 -1.39
C ASP A 48 52.47 -16.57 -0.86
N TYR A 49 51.15 -16.42 -1.00
CA TYR A 49 50.34 -15.33 -0.45
C TYR A 49 48.84 -15.69 -0.51
N VAL A 50 48.02 -14.84 0.11
CA VAL A 50 46.56 -14.83 -0.01
C VAL A 50 46.13 -13.45 -0.50
N ALA A 51 45.36 -13.39 -1.59
CA ALA A 51 44.67 -12.17 -2.00
C ALA A 51 43.29 -12.10 -1.33
N ARG A 52 42.87 -10.91 -0.93
CA ARG A 52 41.59 -10.65 -0.23
C ARG A 52 40.80 -9.57 -0.97
N SER A 53 39.49 -9.71 -1.03
CA SER A 53 38.58 -8.58 -1.31
C SER A 53 37.27 -8.76 -0.54
N PRO A 54 36.81 -7.74 0.21
CA PRO A 54 35.56 -7.79 0.96
C PRO A 54 34.34 -7.71 0.05
N GLY A 55 33.21 -8.27 0.52
CA GLY A 55 31.90 -7.90 0.00
C GLY A 55 31.55 -6.46 0.38
N ARG A 56 30.41 -5.94 -0.10
CA ARG A 56 29.96 -4.57 0.19
C ARG A 56 28.48 -4.47 0.47
N VAL A 57 28.09 -3.53 1.32
CA VAL A 57 26.69 -3.11 1.52
C VAL A 57 26.49 -1.73 0.90
N ASN A 58 25.37 -1.52 0.21
CA ASN A 58 24.99 -0.17 -0.23
C ASN A 58 24.08 0.44 0.84
N ILE A 59 24.52 1.54 1.48
CA ILE A 59 23.74 2.18 2.56
C ILE A 59 22.58 2.96 1.96
N ILE A 60 22.86 3.77 0.93
CA ILE A 60 21.88 4.57 0.19
C ILE A 60 22.42 4.92 -1.20
N GLY A 61 21.54 5.02 -2.20
CA GLY A 61 21.92 5.19 -3.61
C GLY A 61 21.76 3.91 -4.42
N GLU A 62 20.58 3.28 -4.41
CA GLU A 62 20.34 2.05 -5.18
C GLU A 62 19.87 2.32 -6.61
N HIS A 63 20.26 1.49 -7.58
CA HIS A 63 19.86 1.59 -9.01
C HIS A 63 20.20 2.91 -9.73
N ILE A 64 20.97 3.80 -9.12
CA ILE A 64 21.38 5.09 -9.73
C ILE A 64 22.81 5.07 -10.29
N ASP A 65 23.60 4.02 -10.03
CA ASP A 65 25.01 3.89 -10.43
C ASP A 65 25.18 3.82 -11.96
N TYR A 66 24.37 3.00 -12.64
CA TYR A 66 24.34 2.94 -14.10
C TYR A 66 23.71 4.18 -14.76
N SER A 67 22.96 4.98 -13.99
CA SER A 67 22.51 6.32 -14.40
C SER A 67 23.57 7.41 -14.11
N LEU A 68 24.78 7.01 -13.70
CA LEU A 68 25.97 7.81 -13.39
C LEU A 68 25.80 8.81 -12.24
N TYR A 69 24.84 8.60 -11.35
CA TYR A 69 24.67 9.36 -10.10
C TYR A 69 25.45 8.76 -8.94
N ASN A 70 25.73 9.60 -7.95
CA ASN A 70 26.64 9.28 -6.86
C ASN A 70 25.97 8.39 -5.81
N VAL A 71 26.72 7.45 -5.23
CA VAL A 71 26.22 6.41 -4.30
C VAL A 71 27.08 6.35 -3.04
N LEU A 72 26.55 5.77 -1.95
CA LEU A 72 27.21 5.76 -0.63
C LEU A 72 27.34 4.35 0.00
N PRO A 73 28.03 3.38 -0.66
CA PRO A 73 28.30 2.06 -0.10
C PRO A 73 29.41 2.06 0.97
N THR A 74 29.59 0.90 1.62
CA THR A 74 30.85 0.55 2.30
C THR A 74 31.13 -0.95 2.28
N ALA A 75 32.39 -1.34 2.45
CA ALA A 75 32.82 -2.73 2.54
C ALA A 75 32.37 -3.38 3.86
N VAL A 76 32.02 -4.67 3.82
CA VAL A 76 31.67 -5.49 5.00
C VAL A 76 32.84 -6.39 5.40
N THR A 77 32.76 -7.03 6.57
CA THR A 77 33.83 -7.92 7.08
C THR A 77 33.91 -9.25 6.34
N VAL A 78 32.79 -9.73 5.77
CA VAL A 78 32.76 -10.94 4.95
C VAL A 78 33.48 -10.71 3.62
N ASP A 79 34.24 -11.70 3.15
CA ASP A 79 35.22 -11.52 2.08
C ASP A 79 35.46 -12.79 1.24
N ALA A 80 36.04 -12.57 0.05
CA ALA A 80 36.64 -13.59 -0.79
C ALA A 80 38.15 -13.67 -0.51
N LEU A 81 38.65 -14.89 -0.30
CA LEU A 81 40.05 -15.21 -0.08
C LEU A 81 40.56 -16.14 -1.19
N VAL A 82 41.69 -15.78 -1.79
CA VAL A 82 42.33 -16.52 -2.88
C VAL A 82 43.77 -16.82 -2.49
N ALA A 83 44.00 -18.00 -1.92
CA ALA A 83 45.32 -18.50 -1.58
C ALA A 83 46.00 -19.07 -2.83
N VAL A 84 47.24 -18.66 -3.11
CA VAL A 84 47.94 -19.00 -4.37
C VAL A 84 49.34 -19.52 -4.12
N LYS A 85 49.71 -20.60 -4.82
CA LYS A 85 51.10 -21.00 -5.07
C LYS A 85 51.48 -20.64 -6.50
N VAL A 86 52.56 -19.88 -6.64
CA VAL A 86 53.11 -19.49 -7.93
C VAL A 86 54.07 -20.58 -8.42
N LYS A 87 53.96 -20.96 -9.70
CA LYS A 87 54.84 -21.91 -10.36
C LYS A 87 55.60 -21.24 -11.51
N ASN A 88 56.66 -21.89 -11.96
CA ASN A 88 57.35 -21.50 -13.19
C ASN A 88 56.41 -21.76 -14.37
N SER A 89 56.27 -20.78 -15.27
CA SER A 89 55.44 -20.91 -16.48
C SER A 89 55.87 -22.13 -17.31
N SER A 90 54.90 -22.94 -17.69
CA SER A 90 55.12 -24.02 -18.67
C SER A 90 55.13 -23.48 -20.11
N THR A 91 55.74 -24.25 -21.02
CA THR A 91 55.90 -23.84 -22.42
C THR A 91 54.64 -24.10 -23.24
N GLY A 92 54.01 -23.04 -23.74
CA GLY A 92 52.90 -23.10 -24.72
C GLY A 92 51.49 -22.92 -24.15
N ALA A 93 51.29 -23.15 -22.85
CA ALA A 93 50.01 -22.95 -22.18
C ALA A 93 50.22 -22.40 -20.76
N LEU A 94 49.23 -21.67 -20.25
CA LEU A 94 49.10 -21.31 -18.84
C LEU A 94 48.34 -22.44 -18.13
N ASN A 95 48.97 -23.09 -17.15
CA ASN A 95 48.36 -24.15 -16.36
C ASN A 95 47.85 -23.64 -15.01
N LEU A 96 46.58 -23.93 -14.72
CA LEU A 96 45.89 -23.52 -13.50
C LEU A 96 45.24 -24.72 -12.82
N LYS A 97 45.38 -24.80 -11.49
CA LYS A 97 44.55 -25.68 -10.66
C LYS A 97 43.74 -24.83 -9.71
N ILE A 98 42.42 -24.94 -9.76
CA ILE A 98 41.50 -24.12 -8.96
C ILE A 98 40.64 -25.06 -8.12
N ALA A 99 40.93 -25.12 -6.83
CA ALA A 99 40.14 -25.83 -5.83
C ALA A 99 39.32 -24.84 -5.01
N ASN A 100 38.22 -25.31 -4.45
CA ASN A 100 37.44 -24.55 -3.46
C ASN A 100 37.64 -25.15 -2.07
N PHE A 101 37.43 -24.35 -1.02
CA PHE A 101 37.39 -24.83 0.37
C PHE A 101 36.16 -25.72 0.65
N ASN A 102 35.06 -25.52 -0.09
CA ASN A 102 33.91 -26.44 -0.12
C ASN A 102 33.92 -27.25 -1.44
N PRO A 103 34.61 -28.40 -1.50
CA PRO A 103 34.79 -29.16 -2.75
C PRO A 103 33.53 -29.90 -3.20
N ASP A 104 32.60 -30.21 -2.29
CA ASP A 104 31.36 -30.93 -2.59
C ASP A 104 30.37 -30.04 -3.35
N LYS A 105 30.33 -28.74 -3.04
CA LYS A 105 29.55 -27.74 -3.76
C LYS A 105 30.28 -27.16 -4.97
N TYR A 106 31.61 -27.02 -4.89
CA TYR A 106 32.44 -26.35 -5.88
C TYR A 106 33.65 -27.23 -6.27
N PRO A 107 33.47 -28.19 -7.19
CA PRO A 107 34.46 -29.21 -7.49
C PRO A 107 35.72 -28.61 -8.13
N THR A 108 36.89 -29.13 -7.72
CA THR A 108 38.19 -28.71 -8.24
C THR A 108 38.29 -28.82 -9.76
N ARG A 109 38.69 -27.74 -10.41
CA ARG A 109 38.94 -27.67 -11.85
C ARG A 109 40.44 -27.57 -12.14
N THR A 110 40.84 -27.99 -13.34
CA THR A 110 42.20 -27.79 -13.88
C THR A 110 42.08 -27.31 -15.31
N PHE A 111 42.79 -26.23 -15.64
CA PHE A 111 42.76 -25.60 -16.96
C PHE A 111 44.17 -25.56 -17.55
N SER A 112 44.25 -25.72 -18.87
CA SER A 112 45.46 -25.50 -19.66
C SER A 112 45.10 -24.56 -20.81
N LEU A 113 45.43 -23.28 -20.66
CA LEU A 113 44.95 -22.20 -21.52
C LEU A 113 46.04 -21.83 -22.55
N PRO A 114 45.80 -22.00 -23.87
CA PRO A 114 46.81 -21.67 -24.89
C PRO A 114 47.21 -20.20 -24.85
N LEU A 115 48.51 -19.90 -24.90
CA LEU A 115 49.04 -18.53 -24.78
C LEU A 115 48.65 -17.61 -25.97
N GLU A 116 48.32 -18.23 -27.10
CA GLU A 116 48.01 -17.61 -28.41
C GLU A 116 46.53 -17.24 -28.58
N LYS A 117 45.64 -17.72 -27.70
CA LYS A 117 44.19 -17.43 -27.74
C LYS A 117 43.79 -16.52 -26.59
N GLU A 118 42.68 -15.81 -26.74
CA GLU A 118 42.00 -15.22 -25.60
C GLU A 118 41.34 -16.29 -24.72
N ILE A 119 41.09 -15.95 -23.47
CA ILE A 119 40.29 -16.77 -22.57
C ILE A 119 38.83 -16.60 -22.98
N ASP A 120 38.31 -17.61 -23.66
CA ASP A 120 36.88 -17.77 -23.89
C ASP A 120 36.18 -18.07 -22.55
N ILE A 121 35.06 -17.39 -22.31
CA ILE A 121 34.27 -17.51 -21.08
C ILE A 121 32.81 -17.65 -21.50
N ASP A 122 32.30 -18.87 -21.40
CA ASP A 122 30.93 -19.18 -21.76
C ASP A 122 29.96 -18.64 -20.69
N ALA A 123 29.47 -17.42 -20.93
CA ALA A 123 28.49 -16.75 -20.07
C ALA A 123 27.11 -17.44 -20.03
N THR A 124 26.86 -18.45 -20.88
CA THR A 124 25.63 -19.27 -20.80
C THR A 124 25.73 -20.41 -19.77
N LYS A 125 26.93 -20.67 -19.23
CA LYS A 125 27.18 -21.73 -18.24
C LYS A 125 27.56 -21.13 -16.89
N HIS A 126 26.72 -21.37 -15.88
CA HIS A 126 26.96 -20.95 -14.49
C HIS A 126 28.03 -21.82 -13.79
N GLU A 127 29.27 -21.72 -14.24
CA GLU A 127 30.45 -22.37 -13.65
C GLU A 127 31.18 -21.40 -12.70
N TRP A 128 31.47 -21.84 -11.48
CA TRP A 128 31.97 -20.97 -10.40
C TRP A 128 33.39 -20.44 -10.68
N THR A 129 34.18 -21.15 -11.48
CA THR A 129 35.52 -20.70 -11.88
C THR A 129 35.50 -19.56 -12.89
N ASN A 130 34.37 -19.26 -13.54
CA ASN A 130 34.28 -18.19 -14.54
C ASN A 130 34.63 -16.81 -13.95
N TYR A 131 34.29 -16.55 -12.68
CA TYR A 131 34.68 -15.32 -11.98
C TYR A 131 36.21 -15.19 -11.81
N PHE A 132 36.92 -16.31 -11.57
CA PHE A 132 38.39 -16.30 -11.55
C PHE A 132 38.97 -16.11 -12.96
N LEU A 133 38.44 -16.83 -13.95
CA LEU A 133 38.87 -16.71 -15.35
C LEU A 133 38.64 -15.30 -15.91
N ALA A 134 37.59 -14.60 -15.47
CA ALA A 134 37.31 -13.21 -15.80
C ALA A 134 38.37 -12.25 -15.24
N GLY A 135 38.63 -12.30 -13.93
CA GLY A 135 39.70 -11.50 -13.31
C GLY A 135 41.09 -11.81 -13.88
N LEU A 136 41.33 -13.07 -14.27
CA LEU A 136 42.52 -13.49 -15.02
C LEU A 136 42.58 -12.90 -16.44
N ARG A 137 41.47 -12.86 -17.18
CA ARG A 137 41.42 -12.29 -18.55
C ARG A 137 41.79 -10.82 -18.52
N GLY A 138 41.18 -10.03 -17.64
CA GLY A 138 41.51 -8.61 -17.46
C GLY A 138 42.95 -8.40 -16.99
N ALA A 139 43.40 -9.15 -15.97
CA ALA A 139 44.78 -9.08 -15.48
C ALA A 139 45.81 -9.44 -16.55
N TRP A 140 45.56 -10.47 -17.36
CA TRP A 140 46.49 -10.89 -18.42
C TRP A 140 46.51 -9.91 -19.59
N GLN A 141 45.36 -9.36 -20.01
CA GLN A 141 45.33 -8.32 -21.03
C GLN A 141 46.12 -7.08 -20.58
N TYR A 142 45.81 -6.54 -19.39
CA TYR A 142 46.51 -5.40 -18.82
C TYR A 142 48.02 -5.66 -18.66
N LEU A 143 48.43 -6.87 -18.25
CA LEU A 143 49.84 -7.24 -18.16
C LEU A 143 50.51 -7.38 -19.54
N LYS A 144 49.82 -7.86 -20.58
CA LYS A 144 50.31 -7.84 -21.98
C LYS A 144 50.50 -6.41 -22.48
N GLU A 145 49.60 -5.50 -22.16
CA GLU A 145 49.71 -4.08 -22.51
C GLU A 145 50.87 -3.38 -21.79
N LYS A 146 51.05 -3.60 -20.47
CA LYS A 146 52.08 -2.91 -19.66
C LYS A 146 53.46 -3.58 -19.70
N LYS A 147 53.57 -4.88 -20.01
CA LYS A 147 54.85 -5.64 -20.09
C LYS A 147 55.24 -6.09 -21.51
N GLY A 148 54.38 -5.84 -22.50
CA GLY A 148 54.60 -6.17 -23.92
C GLY A 148 54.01 -7.52 -24.34
N PRO A 149 53.83 -7.74 -25.65
CA PRO A 149 53.12 -8.90 -26.20
C PRO A 149 53.83 -10.25 -25.96
N SER A 150 55.13 -10.23 -25.64
CA SER A 150 55.91 -11.41 -25.23
C SER A 150 55.71 -11.81 -23.76
N PHE A 151 54.83 -11.13 -23.02
CA PHE A 151 54.53 -11.46 -21.63
C PHE A 151 53.79 -12.80 -21.50
N VAL A 152 54.46 -13.78 -20.89
CA VAL A 152 53.90 -15.07 -20.50
C VAL A 152 53.50 -15.02 -19.01
N PRO A 153 52.24 -15.34 -18.66
CA PRO A 153 51.81 -15.41 -17.27
C PRO A 153 52.40 -16.64 -16.55
N LYS A 154 52.45 -16.60 -15.22
CA LYS A 154 52.89 -17.73 -14.39
C LYS A 154 51.76 -18.72 -14.10
N ASP A 155 52.11 -20.00 -14.10
CA ASP A 155 51.25 -21.10 -13.66
C ASP A 155 50.91 -20.96 -12.16
N MET A 156 49.72 -21.43 -11.75
CA MET A 156 49.22 -21.24 -10.38
C MET A 156 48.42 -22.45 -9.87
N ASP A 157 48.69 -22.88 -8.63
CA ASP A 157 47.75 -23.68 -7.84
C ASP A 157 47.00 -22.73 -6.88
N ILE A 158 45.68 -22.85 -6.82
CA ILE A 158 44.78 -21.89 -6.17
C ILE A 158 43.80 -22.65 -5.26
N VAL A 159 43.58 -22.16 -4.04
CA VAL A 159 42.37 -22.44 -3.25
C VAL A 159 41.59 -21.15 -3.08
N MET A 160 40.30 -21.20 -3.42
CA MET A 160 39.34 -20.13 -3.21
C MET A 160 38.43 -20.46 -2.03
N ASP A 161 38.19 -19.48 -1.18
CA ASP A 161 37.29 -19.51 -0.04
C ASP A 161 36.50 -18.19 0.02
N GLY A 162 35.28 -18.21 0.56
CA GLY A 162 34.49 -17.00 0.65
C GLY A 162 33.22 -17.15 1.48
N ASN A 163 33.02 -16.22 2.42
CA ASN A 163 31.83 -16.17 3.29
C ASN A 163 30.88 -15.01 2.95
N VAL A 164 31.06 -14.34 1.81
CA VAL A 164 30.07 -13.37 1.28
C VAL A 164 28.84 -14.14 0.77
N PRO A 165 27.62 -13.90 1.28
CA PRO A 165 26.42 -14.61 0.85
C PRO A 165 26.16 -14.50 -0.66
N ALA A 166 26.28 -15.63 -1.37
CA ALA A 166 26.00 -15.71 -2.80
C ALA A 166 24.52 -15.39 -3.08
N GLY A 167 24.26 -14.55 -4.09
CA GLY A 167 22.92 -14.03 -4.40
C GLY A 167 22.37 -13.00 -3.39
N GLY A 168 22.99 -12.85 -2.21
CA GLY A 168 22.54 -11.98 -1.11
C GLY A 168 22.76 -10.48 -1.33
N GLY A 169 22.81 -9.95 -2.56
CA GLY A 169 22.99 -8.51 -2.83
C GLY A 169 24.35 -7.90 -2.43
N LEU A 170 25.18 -8.58 -1.63
CA LEU A 170 26.45 -8.12 -1.03
C LEU A 170 27.70 -8.23 -1.94
N SER A 171 27.49 -8.42 -3.25
CA SER A 171 28.52 -8.41 -4.29
C SER A 171 29.61 -9.48 -4.16
N SER A 172 29.20 -10.71 -3.87
CA SER A 172 30.07 -11.90 -3.87
C SER A 172 30.83 -12.09 -5.19
N SER A 173 30.26 -11.69 -6.33
CA SER A 173 30.90 -11.75 -7.66
C SER A 173 32.04 -10.74 -7.78
N ALA A 174 31.77 -9.45 -7.53
CA ALA A 174 32.77 -8.38 -7.59
C ALA A 174 33.94 -8.63 -6.62
N ALA A 175 33.65 -9.04 -5.38
CA ALA A 175 34.68 -9.41 -4.41
C ALA A 175 35.59 -10.53 -4.94
N LEU A 176 35.01 -11.55 -5.59
CA LEU A 176 35.76 -12.68 -6.15
C LEU A 176 36.58 -12.30 -7.40
N VAL A 177 36.03 -11.44 -8.27
CA VAL A 177 36.73 -10.89 -9.45
C VAL A 177 37.90 -9.99 -9.04
N CYS A 178 37.69 -9.09 -8.07
CA CYS A 178 38.74 -8.24 -7.50
C CYS A 178 39.86 -9.07 -6.85
N ALA A 179 39.51 -10.07 -6.04
CA ALA A 179 40.49 -10.97 -5.42
C ALA A 179 41.26 -11.80 -6.47
N ALA A 180 40.56 -12.31 -7.50
CA ALA A 180 41.19 -13.04 -8.60
C ALA A 180 42.18 -12.17 -9.38
N ALA A 181 41.75 -10.99 -9.85
CA ALA A 181 42.60 -10.05 -10.58
C ALA A 181 43.85 -9.63 -9.77
N LEU A 182 43.66 -9.26 -8.50
CA LEU A 182 44.75 -8.94 -7.58
C LEU A 182 45.71 -10.12 -7.39
N SER A 183 45.19 -11.34 -7.29
CA SER A 183 46.00 -12.56 -7.16
C SER A 183 46.87 -12.80 -8.39
N VAL A 184 46.37 -12.55 -9.60
CA VAL A 184 47.10 -12.70 -10.86
C VAL A 184 48.16 -11.62 -11.03
N MET A 185 47.86 -10.36 -10.65
CA MET A 185 48.84 -9.27 -10.61
C MET A 185 50.02 -9.62 -9.68
N LYS A 186 49.73 -10.08 -8.46
CA LYS A 186 50.74 -10.46 -7.47
C LYS A 186 51.57 -11.67 -7.93
N ALA A 187 50.96 -12.70 -8.52
CA ALA A 187 51.67 -13.86 -9.08
C ALA A 187 52.73 -13.42 -10.09
N ASN A 188 52.32 -12.53 -10.99
CA ASN A 188 53.14 -12.01 -12.07
C ASN A 188 54.03 -10.83 -11.65
N SER A 189 54.21 -10.63 -10.34
CA SER A 189 55.13 -9.65 -9.75
C SER A 189 54.85 -8.23 -10.27
N TYR A 190 53.60 -7.78 -10.15
CA TYR A 190 53.15 -6.44 -10.48
C TYR A 190 52.34 -5.86 -9.32
N ASN A 191 52.76 -4.70 -8.81
CA ASN A 191 52.00 -3.96 -7.80
C ASN A 191 51.02 -3.03 -8.53
N VAL A 192 49.73 -3.38 -8.51
CA VAL A 192 48.65 -2.62 -9.16
C VAL A 192 48.19 -1.46 -8.26
N SER A 193 47.75 -0.36 -8.87
CA SER A 193 47.07 0.71 -8.14
C SER A 193 45.59 0.34 -7.89
N LYS A 194 44.95 1.02 -6.94
CA LYS A 194 43.51 0.87 -6.69
C LYS A 194 42.66 1.31 -7.89
N GLU A 195 43.12 2.34 -8.60
CA GLU A 195 42.49 2.86 -9.82
C GLU A 195 42.61 1.84 -10.97
N ASP A 196 43.83 1.35 -11.27
CA ASP A 196 44.05 0.33 -12.32
C ASP A 196 43.29 -0.98 -12.01
N LEU A 197 43.20 -1.38 -10.73
CA LEU A 197 42.48 -2.59 -10.33
C LEU A 197 40.95 -2.43 -10.47
N LEU A 198 40.43 -1.22 -10.24
CA LEU A 198 39.00 -0.93 -10.38
C LEU A 198 38.54 -1.01 -11.84
N ASP A 199 39.19 -0.25 -12.74
CA ASP A 199 38.86 -0.26 -14.16
C ASP A 199 38.94 -1.68 -14.74
N LEU A 200 39.98 -2.42 -14.34
CA LEU A 200 40.21 -3.80 -14.74
C LEU A 200 39.14 -4.76 -14.19
N ALA A 201 38.71 -4.61 -12.92
CA ALA A 201 37.65 -5.43 -12.34
C ALA A 201 36.29 -5.17 -13.02
N ILE A 202 35.96 -3.90 -13.30
CA ILE A 202 34.73 -3.50 -14.01
C ILE A 202 34.69 -4.11 -15.42
N VAL A 203 35.81 -4.07 -16.16
CA VAL A 203 35.90 -4.70 -17.49
C VAL A 203 35.86 -6.22 -17.39
N SER A 204 36.47 -6.81 -16.36
CA SER A 204 36.50 -8.26 -16.15
C SER A 204 35.11 -8.83 -15.87
N GLU A 205 34.32 -8.23 -14.97
CA GLU A 205 33.02 -8.78 -14.57
C GLU A 205 31.97 -8.77 -15.70
N ARG A 206 32.14 -7.89 -16.70
CA ARG A 206 31.34 -7.92 -17.94
C ARG A 206 31.56 -9.22 -18.74
N ALA A 207 32.73 -9.87 -18.62
CA ALA A 207 33.04 -11.12 -19.33
C ALA A 207 32.28 -12.35 -18.76
N VAL A 208 31.59 -12.23 -17.61
CA VAL A 208 30.61 -13.21 -17.13
C VAL A 208 29.16 -12.77 -17.35
N GLY A 209 28.93 -11.77 -18.20
CA GLY A 209 27.59 -11.28 -18.56
C GLY A 209 26.96 -10.32 -17.54
N VAL A 210 27.72 -9.78 -16.58
CA VAL A 210 27.21 -8.90 -15.52
C VAL A 210 27.61 -7.44 -15.78
N TYR A 211 26.65 -6.61 -16.16
CA TYR A 211 26.85 -5.19 -16.53
C TYR A 211 26.60 -4.24 -15.33
N SER A 212 27.46 -4.31 -14.31
CA SER A 212 27.40 -3.40 -13.15
C SER A 212 28.02 -2.01 -13.44
N GLY A 213 27.59 -0.97 -12.72
CA GLY A 213 28.03 0.42 -12.92
C GLY A 213 29.36 0.80 -12.27
N GLY A 214 29.98 -0.10 -11.50
CA GLY A 214 31.29 0.12 -10.86
C GLY A 214 31.27 0.31 -9.34
N MET A 215 30.08 0.50 -8.75
CA MET A 215 29.90 0.67 -7.29
C MET A 215 30.51 -0.48 -6.47
N ASP A 216 30.26 -1.71 -6.91
CA ASP A 216 30.56 -2.92 -6.15
C ASP A 216 32.07 -3.15 -6.01
N GLN A 217 32.80 -2.98 -7.12
CA GLN A 217 34.25 -3.07 -7.20
C GLN A 217 34.90 -1.89 -6.47
N ALA A 218 34.35 -0.68 -6.61
CA ALA A 218 34.84 0.52 -5.92
C ALA A 218 34.78 0.36 -4.39
N ALA A 219 33.65 -0.07 -3.84
CA ALA A 219 33.50 -0.35 -2.41
C ALA A 219 34.50 -1.42 -1.92
N SER A 220 34.66 -2.50 -2.69
CA SER A 220 35.62 -3.58 -2.37
C SER A 220 37.08 -3.10 -2.32
N ILE A 221 37.47 -2.09 -3.10
CA ILE A 221 38.88 -1.66 -3.27
C ILE A 221 39.22 -0.42 -2.42
N PHE A 222 38.27 0.51 -2.26
CA PHE A 222 38.54 1.84 -1.71
C PHE A 222 38.03 2.08 -0.28
N SER A 223 37.08 1.30 0.27
CA SER A 223 36.54 1.54 1.62
C SER A 223 37.60 1.52 2.73
N LYS A 224 37.33 2.29 3.81
CA LYS A 224 38.17 2.43 5.01
C LYS A 224 37.31 2.34 6.28
N ARG A 225 37.88 1.84 7.39
CA ARG A 225 37.18 1.74 8.70
C ARG A 225 36.77 3.12 9.20
N GLY A 226 35.54 3.26 9.69
CA GLY A 226 34.99 4.55 10.15
C GLY A 226 34.48 5.49 9.05
N TYR A 227 34.54 5.07 7.77
CA TYR A 227 34.09 5.86 6.62
C TYR A 227 33.06 5.10 5.78
N LEU A 228 32.10 5.84 5.23
CA LEU A 228 31.38 5.43 4.02
C LEU A 228 32.15 5.91 2.79
N LEU A 229 31.95 5.24 1.66
CA LEU A 229 32.59 5.57 0.40
C LEU A 229 31.60 6.30 -0.50
N TYR A 230 31.79 7.60 -0.69
CA TYR A 230 31.01 8.36 -1.67
C TYR A 230 31.65 8.17 -3.05
N CYS A 231 31.00 7.37 -3.89
CA CYS A 231 31.44 7.10 -5.25
C CYS A 231 30.76 8.08 -6.22
N THR A 232 31.55 8.78 -7.02
CA THR A 232 31.07 9.62 -8.14
C THR A 232 31.45 8.95 -9.46
N PHE A 233 30.58 8.96 -10.46
CA PHE A 233 30.86 8.32 -11.76
C PHE A 233 30.99 9.31 -12.93
N PHE A 234 30.42 10.50 -12.81
CA PHE A 234 30.34 11.52 -13.86
C PHE A 234 31.11 12.80 -13.48
N PRO A 235 31.93 13.39 -14.39
CA PRO A 235 32.29 12.89 -15.73
C PRO A 235 33.36 11.77 -15.68
N THR A 236 34.00 11.57 -14.53
CA THR A 236 35.00 10.54 -14.27
C THR A 236 34.71 9.86 -12.94
N PHE A 237 35.24 8.64 -12.76
CA PHE A 237 35.18 7.99 -11.46
C PHE A 237 35.92 8.80 -10.38
N GLY A 238 35.36 8.83 -9.18
CA GLY A 238 35.95 9.44 -7.99
C GLY A 238 35.49 8.71 -6.72
N ALA A 239 36.34 8.70 -5.70
CA ALA A 239 36.12 8.00 -4.45
C ALA A 239 36.50 8.90 -3.26
N GLU A 240 35.50 9.30 -2.48
CA GLU A 240 35.66 10.18 -1.31
C GLU A 240 35.31 9.41 -0.02
N HIS A 241 36.16 9.56 1.01
CA HIS A 241 35.95 8.96 2.32
C HIS A 241 35.11 9.88 3.19
N VAL A 242 33.81 9.61 3.30
CA VAL A 242 32.88 10.36 4.14
C VAL A 242 32.93 9.78 5.55
N PRO A 243 33.36 10.54 6.58
CA PRO A 243 33.43 10.03 7.95
C PRO A 243 32.03 9.70 8.46
N VAL A 244 31.95 8.72 9.38
CA VAL A 244 30.77 8.50 10.21
C VAL A 244 31.07 9.08 11.60
N PRO A 245 30.53 10.25 11.96
CA PRO A 245 30.75 10.84 13.29
C PRO A 245 30.29 9.90 14.39
N LYS A 246 30.91 9.97 15.58
CA LYS A 246 30.54 9.08 16.69
C LYS A 246 29.05 9.21 17.05
N PRO A 247 28.27 8.12 16.97
CA PRO A 247 26.83 8.14 17.25
C PRO A 247 26.54 8.10 18.75
N ASP A 248 25.50 8.84 19.15
CA ASP A 248 24.99 8.97 20.51
C ASP A 248 23.45 9.13 20.46
N PRO A 249 22.67 8.03 20.65
CA PRO A 249 23.12 6.69 21.07
C PRO A 249 23.87 5.90 19.99
N GLU A 250 24.62 4.87 20.40
CA GLU A 250 25.40 4.02 19.50
C GLU A 250 24.51 3.21 18.53
N ILE A 251 24.97 3.07 17.27
CA ILE A 251 24.26 2.34 16.20
C ILE A 251 25.08 1.21 15.60
N THR A 252 24.34 0.19 15.14
CA THR A 252 24.82 -1.00 14.44
C THR A 252 24.16 -1.08 13.07
N PHE A 253 24.94 -1.43 12.04
CA PHE A 253 24.37 -1.88 10.78
C PHE A 253 24.21 -3.40 10.82
N LEU A 254 22.96 -3.83 10.82
CA LEU A 254 22.57 -5.24 10.74
C LEU A 254 22.17 -5.53 9.29
N ILE A 255 22.53 -6.71 8.79
CA ILE A 255 22.23 -7.15 7.43
C ILE A 255 21.52 -8.50 7.52
N ALA A 256 20.33 -8.63 6.93
CA ALA A 256 19.53 -9.86 6.95
C ALA A 256 19.27 -10.38 5.52
N GLN A 257 19.52 -11.67 5.29
CA GLN A 257 19.29 -12.33 4.00
C GLN A 257 17.87 -12.90 3.90
N SER A 258 17.13 -12.56 2.83
CA SER A 258 15.79 -13.12 2.56
C SER A 258 15.81 -14.61 2.17
N PHE A 259 16.97 -15.14 1.79
CA PHE A 259 17.18 -16.39 1.05
C PHE A 259 16.50 -16.50 -0.33
N VAL A 260 15.65 -15.54 -0.71
CA VAL A 260 15.21 -15.35 -2.10
C VAL A 260 16.42 -15.02 -2.96
N THR A 261 16.68 -15.85 -3.96
CA THR A 261 17.83 -15.69 -4.86
C THR A 261 17.42 -14.85 -6.07
N SER A 262 17.91 -13.60 -6.11
CA SER A 262 17.81 -12.71 -7.27
C SER A 262 18.70 -13.25 -8.40
N ASP A 263 18.16 -14.15 -9.23
CA ASP A 263 18.85 -14.68 -10.41
C ASP A 263 18.96 -13.60 -11.50
N LYS A 264 20.05 -12.84 -11.44
CA LYS A 264 20.38 -11.75 -12.37
C LYS A 264 20.56 -12.18 -13.83
N HIS A 265 20.55 -13.47 -14.15
CA HIS A 265 20.60 -13.94 -15.54
C HIS A 265 19.21 -14.34 -16.05
N VAL A 266 18.42 -15.06 -15.24
CA VAL A 266 17.08 -15.54 -15.63
C VAL A 266 16.01 -14.44 -15.55
N THR A 267 16.07 -13.55 -14.55
CA THR A 267 15.08 -12.47 -14.41
C THR A 267 15.51 -11.17 -15.10
N ALA A 268 16.79 -11.04 -15.47
CA ALA A 268 17.39 -9.85 -16.07
C ALA A 268 16.49 -9.12 -17.10
N PRO A 269 15.93 -9.81 -18.13
CA PRO A 269 15.14 -9.18 -19.18
C PRO A 269 13.86 -8.48 -18.69
N ARG A 270 13.31 -8.89 -17.54
CA ARG A 270 12.08 -8.37 -16.93
C ARG A 270 12.35 -7.51 -15.68
N CYS A 271 13.56 -7.59 -15.15
CA CYS A 271 13.99 -6.93 -13.91
C CYS A 271 15.17 -5.98 -14.18
N TYR A 272 16.41 -6.38 -13.86
CA TYR A 272 17.57 -5.48 -13.87
C TYR A 272 17.84 -4.80 -15.21
N ASN A 273 17.84 -5.55 -16.33
CA ASN A 273 18.12 -5.00 -17.66
C ASN A 273 16.99 -4.08 -18.13
N LEU A 274 15.73 -4.43 -17.83
CA LEU A 274 14.57 -3.59 -18.13
C LEU A 274 14.69 -2.22 -17.46
N ARG A 275 15.11 -2.17 -16.18
CA ARG A 275 15.32 -0.89 -15.48
C ARG A 275 16.43 -0.04 -16.10
N VAL A 276 17.54 -0.65 -16.55
CA VAL A 276 18.60 0.07 -17.29
C VAL A 276 18.04 0.69 -18.57
N VAL A 277 17.23 -0.06 -19.32
CA VAL A 277 16.59 0.40 -20.56
C VAL A 277 15.57 1.50 -20.30
N GLU A 278 14.70 1.36 -19.30
CA GLU A 278 13.73 2.39 -18.90
C GLU A 278 14.44 3.71 -18.52
N CYS A 279 15.56 3.66 -17.80
CA CYS A 279 16.35 4.86 -17.46
C CYS A 279 17.03 5.51 -18.67
N THR A 280 17.63 4.73 -19.57
CA THR A 280 18.22 5.25 -20.81
C THR A 280 17.15 5.83 -21.74
N LEU A 281 16.01 5.16 -21.90
CA LEU A 281 14.90 5.63 -22.72
C LEU A 281 14.30 6.93 -22.16
N ALA A 282 14.13 7.04 -20.83
CA ALA A 282 13.74 8.29 -20.19
C ALA A 282 14.74 9.43 -20.48
N SER A 283 16.04 9.12 -20.51
CA SER A 283 17.12 10.09 -20.81
C SER A 283 17.02 10.63 -22.24
N VAL A 284 16.89 9.76 -23.25
CA VAL A 284 16.81 10.19 -24.66
C VAL A 284 15.46 10.80 -25.02
N VAL A 285 14.36 10.35 -24.40
CA VAL A 285 13.03 10.96 -24.56
C VAL A 285 13.02 12.38 -23.99
N LEU A 286 13.54 12.60 -22.77
CA LEU A 286 13.65 13.94 -22.20
C LEU A 286 14.60 14.83 -23.02
N ALA A 287 15.73 14.31 -23.49
CA ALA A 287 16.63 15.04 -24.37
C ALA A 287 15.92 15.49 -25.66
N LYS A 288 15.19 14.58 -26.31
CA LYS A 288 14.39 14.86 -27.52
C LYS A 288 13.33 15.93 -27.29
N ILE A 289 12.57 15.86 -26.18
CA ILE A 289 11.53 16.83 -25.82
C ILE A 289 12.11 18.26 -25.67
N TYR A 290 13.36 18.39 -25.22
CA TYR A 290 14.06 19.66 -25.09
C TYR A 290 15.02 19.98 -26.26
N ASP A 291 14.92 19.27 -27.39
CA ASP A 291 15.76 19.46 -28.58
C ASP A 291 17.28 19.31 -28.30
N ILE A 292 17.64 18.53 -27.28
CA ILE A 292 19.02 18.32 -26.82
C ILE A 292 19.64 17.10 -27.51
N THR A 293 20.80 17.30 -28.15
CA THR A 293 21.72 16.21 -28.51
C THR A 293 22.51 15.79 -27.28
N LEU A 294 22.53 14.49 -26.97
CA LEU A 294 23.43 13.92 -25.98
C LEU A 294 24.63 13.27 -26.69
N ASP A 295 25.85 13.58 -26.24
CA ASP A 295 27.02 12.77 -26.58
C ASP A 295 27.02 11.45 -25.79
N PRO A 296 27.50 10.32 -26.36
CA PRO A 296 27.55 9.04 -25.66
C PRO A 296 28.46 9.04 -24.42
N ASP A 297 27.91 8.59 -23.29
CA ASP A 297 28.57 8.50 -21.99
C ASP A 297 29.05 7.07 -21.62
N LYS A 298 29.48 6.87 -20.37
CA LYS A 298 30.02 5.60 -19.85
C LYS A 298 28.97 4.60 -19.34
N SER A 299 27.68 4.90 -19.41
CA SER A 299 26.59 4.00 -19.01
C SER A 299 26.51 2.76 -19.92
N PRO A 300 25.79 1.67 -19.52
CA PRO A 300 25.76 0.43 -20.31
C PRO A 300 25.23 0.61 -21.74
N LEU A 301 24.23 1.48 -21.92
CA LEU A 301 23.67 1.79 -23.24
C LEU A 301 24.34 3.01 -23.90
N GLY A 302 24.91 3.93 -23.12
CA GLY A 302 25.62 5.11 -23.61
C GLY A 302 24.88 6.43 -23.40
N PHE A 303 23.69 6.40 -22.80
CA PHE A 303 22.96 7.63 -22.41
C PHE A 303 22.33 7.45 -21.03
N SER A 304 22.63 8.39 -20.13
CA SER A 304 22.19 8.41 -18.74
C SER A 304 21.43 9.69 -18.37
N LEU A 305 20.61 9.59 -17.32
CA LEU A 305 19.86 10.71 -16.76
C LEU A 305 20.79 11.81 -16.24
N ARG A 306 21.99 11.46 -15.74
CA ARG A 306 23.00 12.43 -15.30
C ARG A 306 23.59 13.23 -16.46
N ASN A 307 23.74 12.61 -17.64
CA ASN A 307 24.19 13.30 -18.86
C ASN A 307 23.10 14.24 -19.39
N PHE A 308 21.83 13.80 -19.39
CA PHE A 308 20.70 14.68 -19.68
C PHE A 308 20.64 15.88 -18.73
N GLN A 309 20.73 15.67 -17.40
CA GLN A 309 20.79 16.77 -16.42
C GLN A 309 21.94 17.74 -16.75
N GLN A 310 23.14 17.23 -17.04
CA GLN A 310 24.31 18.09 -17.31
C GLN A 310 24.04 19.03 -18.49
N GLU A 311 23.56 18.48 -19.61
CA GLU A 311 23.37 19.24 -20.83
C GLU A 311 22.12 20.13 -20.78
N PHE A 312 21.04 19.67 -20.13
CA PHE A 312 19.87 20.49 -19.87
C PHE A 312 20.23 21.70 -19.00
N MET A 313 20.91 21.50 -17.88
CA MET A 313 21.32 22.60 -17.00
C MET A 313 22.35 23.53 -17.65
N ARG A 314 23.18 23.01 -18.58
CA ARG A 314 24.04 23.84 -19.44
C ARG A 314 23.21 24.73 -20.37
N ARG A 315 22.24 24.17 -21.10
CA ARG A 315 21.37 24.90 -22.04
C ARG A 315 20.49 25.95 -21.34
N GLN A 316 20.07 25.68 -20.10
CA GLN A 316 19.32 26.63 -19.26
C GLN A 316 20.20 27.68 -18.57
N GLY A 317 21.53 27.58 -18.62
CA GLY A 317 22.43 28.48 -17.91
C GLY A 317 22.43 28.33 -16.38
N LYS A 318 22.05 27.14 -15.88
CA LYS A 318 21.82 26.84 -14.45
C LYS A 318 22.85 25.89 -13.82
N LEU A 319 23.99 25.64 -14.47
CA LEU A 319 25.04 24.75 -13.95
C LEU A 319 25.66 25.21 -12.61
N GLU A 320 25.60 26.50 -12.30
CA GLU A 320 26.12 27.07 -11.05
C GLU A 320 25.18 26.91 -9.85
N LEU A 321 23.97 26.35 -10.03
CA LEU A 321 23.07 26.03 -8.91
C LEU A 321 23.60 24.84 -8.09
N PRO A 322 23.33 24.78 -6.77
CA PRO A 322 23.59 23.60 -5.94
C PRO A 322 23.06 22.32 -6.58
N PHE A 323 23.82 21.23 -6.51
CA PHE A 323 23.51 20.00 -7.24
C PHE A 323 22.17 19.37 -6.79
N GLU A 324 21.78 19.63 -5.56
CA GLU A 324 20.47 19.41 -4.95
C GLU A 324 19.35 20.12 -5.72
N GLU A 325 19.45 21.43 -5.94
CA GLU A 325 18.46 22.21 -6.71
C GLU A 325 18.42 21.77 -8.18
N GLN A 326 19.54 21.30 -8.73
CA GLN A 326 19.57 20.76 -10.08
C GLN A 326 18.80 19.43 -10.20
N LEU A 327 18.91 18.56 -9.19
CA LEU A 327 18.14 17.31 -9.12
C LEU A 327 16.64 17.60 -8.94
N ASP A 328 16.29 18.50 -8.02
CA ASP A 328 14.90 18.86 -7.73
C ASP A 328 14.20 19.45 -8.97
N LEU A 329 14.89 20.32 -9.73
CA LEU A 329 14.38 20.86 -10.99
C LEU A 329 14.23 19.81 -12.10
N VAL A 330 15.19 18.89 -12.24
CA VAL A 330 15.12 17.82 -13.25
C VAL A 330 14.09 16.75 -12.87
N ALA A 331 13.84 16.52 -11.58
CA ALA A 331 12.75 15.68 -11.09
C ALA A 331 11.38 16.26 -11.46
N GLN A 332 11.14 17.56 -11.20
CA GLN A 332 9.94 18.26 -11.66
C GLN A 332 9.75 18.14 -13.18
N ILE A 333 10.82 18.29 -13.96
CA ILE A 333 10.74 18.17 -15.42
C ILE A 333 10.44 16.73 -15.88
N ALA A 334 11.02 15.72 -15.24
CA ALA A 334 10.68 14.32 -15.50
C ALA A 334 9.22 14.02 -15.18
N ASP A 335 8.69 14.62 -14.10
CA ASP A 335 7.28 14.52 -13.71
C ASP A 335 6.35 15.16 -14.75
N GLU A 336 6.62 16.41 -15.11
CA GLU A 336 5.79 17.20 -16.04
C GLU A 336 5.82 16.72 -17.52
N LYS A 337 6.85 15.97 -17.94
CA LYS A 337 7.08 15.65 -19.36
C LYS A 337 6.97 14.17 -19.69
N LEU A 338 7.04 13.28 -18.71
CA LEU A 338 6.84 11.84 -18.89
C LEU A 338 5.42 11.43 -18.46
N SER A 339 4.39 12.08 -19.01
CA SER A 339 3.00 12.03 -18.53
C SER A 339 2.31 10.66 -18.55
N GLN A 340 2.82 9.63 -19.23
CA GLN A 340 2.18 8.31 -19.25
C GLN A 340 2.49 7.52 -17.96
N GLU A 341 1.57 7.51 -17.01
CA GLU A 341 1.74 6.79 -15.73
C GLU A 341 1.83 5.26 -15.93
N ASP A 342 1.06 4.68 -16.86
CA ASP A 342 1.17 3.25 -17.23
C ASP A 342 2.42 2.92 -18.08
N GLY A 343 3.35 3.88 -18.21
CA GLY A 343 4.52 3.77 -19.08
C GLY A 343 4.18 3.86 -20.57
N TYR A 344 5.18 3.70 -21.41
CA TYR A 344 5.12 3.94 -22.85
C TYR A 344 5.33 2.65 -23.65
N THR A 345 4.57 2.45 -24.73
CA THR A 345 4.85 1.41 -25.74
C THR A 345 6.08 1.74 -26.60
N ARG A 346 6.56 0.76 -27.37
CA ARG A 346 7.61 0.98 -28.39
C ARG A 346 7.22 2.06 -29.39
N ASP A 347 6.00 2.01 -29.91
CA ASP A 347 5.50 2.93 -30.92
C ASP A 347 5.40 4.37 -30.40
N GLU A 348 4.92 4.58 -29.18
CA GLU A 348 4.90 5.91 -28.53
C GLU A 348 6.32 6.49 -28.41
N ILE A 349 7.29 5.70 -27.95
CA ILE A 349 8.70 6.14 -27.85
C ILE A 349 9.30 6.40 -29.24
N SER A 350 9.03 5.51 -30.21
CA SER A 350 9.51 5.62 -31.60
C SER A 350 9.00 6.89 -32.26
N GLN A 351 7.72 7.26 -32.03
CA GLN A 351 7.10 8.49 -32.49
C GLN A 351 7.73 9.73 -31.86
N ILE A 352 7.95 9.74 -30.54
CA ILE A 352 8.61 10.86 -29.84
C ILE A 352 10.03 11.07 -30.36
N LEU A 353 10.84 10.00 -30.43
CA LEU A 353 12.22 10.06 -30.92
C LEU A 353 12.33 10.35 -32.43
N GLY A 354 11.28 10.04 -33.21
CA GLY A 354 11.25 10.22 -34.66
C GLY A 354 12.09 9.18 -35.42
N ILE A 355 12.15 7.95 -34.90
CA ILE A 355 12.87 6.81 -35.49
C ILE A 355 11.89 5.65 -35.78
N SER A 356 12.38 4.54 -36.32
CA SER A 356 11.58 3.30 -36.46
C SER A 356 11.71 2.42 -35.21
N VAL A 357 10.71 1.55 -34.95
CA VAL A 357 10.76 0.60 -33.82
C VAL A 357 11.96 -0.34 -33.96
N GLY A 358 12.28 -0.81 -35.16
CA GLY A 358 13.48 -1.62 -35.40
C GLY A 358 14.78 -0.87 -35.07
N SER A 359 14.83 0.45 -35.31
CA SER A 359 15.96 1.31 -34.90
C SER A 359 16.03 1.48 -33.38
N LEU A 360 14.88 1.70 -32.73
CA LEU A 360 14.76 1.81 -31.26
C LEU A 360 15.30 0.54 -30.57
N GLU A 361 14.90 -0.64 -31.07
CA GLU A 361 15.36 -1.92 -30.54
C GLU A 361 16.84 -2.17 -30.87
N GLN A 362 17.30 -1.85 -32.09
CA GLN A 362 18.69 -1.99 -32.48
C GLN A 362 19.63 -1.11 -31.64
N GLU A 363 19.23 0.11 -31.27
CA GLU A 363 20.08 1.04 -30.53
C GLU A 363 20.05 0.79 -29.01
N TYR A 364 18.85 0.61 -28.42
CA TYR A 364 18.68 0.59 -26.96
C TYR A 364 18.36 -0.78 -26.36
N MET A 365 17.99 -1.79 -27.15
CA MET A 365 17.56 -3.11 -26.66
C MET A 365 18.39 -4.29 -27.20
N SER A 366 19.36 -4.05 -28.08
CA SER A 366 20.16 -5.10 -28.73
C SER A 366 21.32 -5.63 -27.90
N LYS A 367 21.89 -4.82 -26.98
CA LYS A 367 23.10 -5.19 -26.22
C LYS A 367 22.87 -6.31 -25.21
N PHE A 368 21.62 -6.49 -24.77
CA PHE A 368 21.19 -7.53 -23.84
C PHE A 368 19.67 -7.71 -23.94
N PRO A 369 19.12 -8.93 -23.71
CA PRO A 369 17.69 -9.19 -23.87
C PRO A 369 16.82 -8.39 -22.88
N VAL A 370 15.65 -7.96 -23.36
CA VAL A 370 14.64 -7.16 -22.66
C VAL A 370 13.25 -7.72 -22.97
N GLN A 371 12.36 -7.78 -21.97
CA GLN A 371 11.00 -8.30 -22.09
C GLN A 371 10.03 -7.37 -21.35
N ALA A 372 9.35 -6.50 -22.10
CA ALA A 372 8.29 -5.62 -21.63
C ALA A 372 7.39 -5.18 -22.79
N GLU A 373 6.11 -4.93 -22.51
CA GLU A 373 5.15 -4.30 -23.43
C GLU A 373 5.15 -2.77 -23.30
N ARG A 374 5.23 -2.28 -22.06
CA ARG A 374 5.33 -0.85 -21.70
C ARG A 374 6.57 -0.58 -20.83
N PHE A 375 7.14 0.61 -20.97
CA PHE A 375 8.34 1.09 -20.26
C PHE A 375 7.96 2.26 -19.34
N LYS A 376 8.12 2.12 -18.02
CA LYS A 376 7.66 3.11 -17.00
C LYS A 376 8.67 4.25 -16.81
N LEU A 377 8.91 5.01 -17.89
CA LEU A 377 9.96 6.03 -17.98
C LEU A 377 9.93 7.05 -16.84
N ARG A 378 8.74 7.56 -16.49
CA ARG A 378 8.54 8.56 -15.44
C ARG A 378 9.00 8.06 -14.08
N GLN A 379 8.47 6.92 -13.64
CA GLN A 379 8.78 6.35 -12.34
C GLN A 379 10.27 6.05 -12.21
N ARG A 380 10.92 5.52 -13.26
CA ARG A 380 12.35 5.21 -13.19
C ARG A 380 13.20 6.48 -13.10
N ALA A 381 12.85 7.53 -13.84
CA ALA A 381 13.49 8.84 -13.73
C ALA A 381 13.30 9.46 -12.32
N LEU A 382 12.06 9.50 -11.82
CA LEU A 382 11.75 10.06 -10.50
C LEU A 382 12.42 9.30 -9.35
N HIS A 383 12.49 7.97 -9.41
CA HIS A 383 13.26 7.18 -8.44
C HIS A 383 14.73 7.59 -8.46
N VAL A 384 15.36 7.59 -9.64
CA VAL A 384 16.80 7.88 -9.77
C VAL A 384 17.14 9.28 -9.27
N LEU A 385 16.33 10.28 -9.61
CA LEU A 385 16.56 11.68 -9.23
C LEU A 385 16.34 11.90 -7.72
N HIS A 386 15.25 11.40 -7.15
CA HIS A 386 15.00 11.49 -5.70
C HIS A 386 15.95 10.63 -4.86
N GLU A 387 16.42 9.48 -5.36
CA GLU A 387 17.41 8.65 -4.68
C GLU A 387 18.79 9.33 -4.68
N ALA A 388 19.23 9.92 -5.80
CA ALA A 388 20.43 10.74 -5.84
C ALA A 388 20.35 11.93 -4.87
N ARG A 389 19.17 12.56 -4.76
CA ARG A 389 18.89 13.63 -3.80
C ARG A 389 18.98 13.17 -2.34
N ARG A 390 18.50 11.96 -2.02
CA ARG A 390 18.66 11.35 -0.70
C ARG A 390 20.12 11.04 -0.37
N VAL A 391 20.93 10.54 -1.31
CA VAL A 391 22.36 10.28 -1.10
C VAL A 391 23.11 11.55 -0.67
N ILE A 392 22.87 12.67 -1.35
CA ILE A 392 23.52 13.95 -1.03
C ILE A 392 23.06 14.44 0.35
N THR A 393 21.77 14.31 0.67
CA THR A 393 21.20 14.70 1.96
C THR A 393 21.79 13.87 3.11
N PHE A 394 21.94 12.55 2.92
CA PHE A 394 22.58 11.63 3.86
C PHE A 394 24.05 12.02 4.09
N LYS A 395 24.81 12.26 3.01
CA LYS A 395 26.20 12.75 3.09
C LYS A 395 26.29 14.10 3.82
N GLY A 396 25.36 15.02 3.55
CA GLY A 396 25.28 16.33 4.19
C GLY A 396 25.16 16.21 5.71
N ILE A 397 24.22 15.40 6.18
CA ILE A 397 24.00 15.13 7.62
C ILE A 397 25.28 14.59 8.29
N LEU A 398 25.97 13.62 7.67
CA LEU A 398 27.26 13.12 8.19
C LEU A 398 28.33 14.22 8.24
N SER A 399 28.45 14.99 7.17
CA SER A 399 29.45 16.05 7.01
C SER A 399 29.22 17.22 7.98
N ASP A 400 27.97 17.54 8.31
CA ASP A 400 27.60 18.58 9.25
C ASP A 400 27.84 18.15 10.70
N ALA A 401 27.49 16.91 11.05
CA ALA A 401 27.76 16.35 12.37
C ALA A 401 29.28 16.24 12.66
N GLU A 402 30.10 15.93 11.65
CA GLU A 402 31.56 15.98 11.75
C GLU A 402 32.06 17.43 11.94
N ARG A 403 31.66 18.35 11.05
CA ARG A 403 32.09 19.77 11.11
C ARG A 403 31.66 20.48 12.40
N GLY A 404 30.53 20.08 12.99
CA GLY A 404 30.05 20.58 14.27
C GLY A 404 30.80 20.03 15.49
N GLY A 405 31.53 18.92 15.35
CA GLY A 405 32.30 18.30 16.45
C GLY A 405 31.46 17.72 17.61
N GLN A 406 30.14 17.60 17.44
CA GLN A 406 29.21 17.12 18.49
C GLN A 406 28.85 15.63 18.35
N GLY A 407 29.28 14.99 17.25
CA GLY A 407 28.89 13.63 16.89
C GLY A 407 27.48 13.55 16.30
N LEU A 408 27.04 12.32 16.02
CA LEU A 408 25.71 12.01 15.50
C LEU A 408 24.73 11.88 16.66
N LYS A 409 23.82 12.85 16.84
CA LYS A 409 22.77 12.81 17.87
C LYS A 409 21.51 12.10 17.38
N ASP A 410 20.67 11.64 18.31
CA ASP A 410 19.45 10.87 18.05
C ASP A 410 18.50 11.52 17.01
N ASP A 411 18.42 12.84 16.91
CA ASP A 411 17.63 13.52 15.88
C ASP A 411 18.20 13.32 14.46
N LYS A 412 19.54 13.40 14.33
CA LYS A 412 20.26 13.17 13.08
C LYS A 412 20.31 11.68 12.73
N ILE A 413 20.44 10.81 13.72
CA ILE A 413 20.33 9.35 13.54
C ILE A 413 18.93 8.98 13.03
N ARG A 414 17.85 9.59 13.55
CA ARG A 414 16.49 9.42 13.01
C ARG A 414 16.41 9.90 11.56
N GLN A 415 16.84 11.12 11.25
CA GLN A 415 16.85 11.65 9.88
C GLN A 415 17.60 10.73 8.88
N LEU A 416 18.73 10.13 9.27
CA LEU A 416 19.42 9.13 8.45
C LEU A 416 18.61 7.82 8.28
N GLY A 417 17.89 7.39 9.31
CA GLY A 417 17.01 6.22 9.27
C GLY A 417 15.78 6.44 8.40
N ASP A 418 15.18 7.63 8.48
CA ASP A 418 14.05 8.05 7.66
C ASP A 418 14.43 8.08 6.18
N LEU A 419 15.61 8.61 5.82
CA LEU A 419 16.14 8.54 4.45
C LEU A 419 16.31 7.09 3.95
N MET A 420 16.72 6.14 4.80
CA MET A 420 16.76 4.72 4.42
C MET A 420 15.35 4.14 4.20
N ASN A 421 14.37 4.55 5.01
CA ASN A 421 12.98 4.11 4.89
C ASN A 421 12.32 4.67 3.61
N GLU A 422 12.58 5.93 3.28
CA GLU A 422 12.20 6.56 2.01
C GLU A 422 12.79 5.81 0.81
N THR A 423 14.07 5.42 0.87
CA THR A 423 14.68 4.58 -0.17
C THR A 423 13.96 3.24 -0.29
N GLN A 424 13.61 2.55 0.79
CA GLN A 424 12.84 1.28 0.70
C GLN A 424 11.49 1.48 0.01
N ASN A 425 10.73 2.49 0.42
CA ASN A 425 9.43 2.79 -0.20
C ASN A 425 9.62 3.14 -1.69
N SER A 426 10.64 3.93 -2.04
CA SER A 426 10.94 4.27 -3.43
C SER A 426 11.38 3.06 -4.27
N CYS A 427 12.17 2.14 -3.71
CA CYS A 427 12.55 0.89 -4.37
C CYS A 427 11.35 -0.07 -4.54
N ARG A 428 10.43 -0.15 -3.58
CA ARG A 428 9.21 -0.96 -3.68
C ARG A 428 8.21 -0.36 -4.66
N ASP A 429 7.76 0.86 -4.39
CA ASP A 429 6.54 1.43 -4.99
C ASP A 429 6.82 2.15 -6.33
N VAL A 430 8.01 2.74 -6.49
CA VAL A 430 8.36 3.55 -7.67
C VAL A 430 9.29 2.78 -8.61
N TYR A 431 10.28 2.07 -8.08
CA TYR A 431 11.21 1.29 -8.91
C TYR A 431 10.80 -0.17 -9.10
N GLU A 432 9.80 -0.68 -8.36
CA GLU A 432 9.29 -2.05 -8.48
C GLU A 432 10.45 -3.09 -8.45
N CYS A 433 11.36 -2.94 -7.48
CA CYS A 433 12.51 -3.83 -7.25
C CYS A 433 12.59 -4.44 -5.84
N SER A 434 11.59 -4.25 -4.98
CA SER A 434 11.46 -5.06 -3.76
C SER A 434 10.75 -6.40 -4.02
N CYS A 435 10.54 -7.19 -2.97
CA CYS A 435 9.71 -8.40 -2.98
C CYS A 435 9.11 -8.62 -1.56
N PRO A 436 8.03 -9.42 -1.42
CA PRO A 436 7.31 -9.56 -0.15
C PRO A 436 8.20 -9.92 1.04
N GLU A 437 9.23 -10.75 0.81
CA GLU A 437 10.19 -11.18 1.81
C GLU A 437 11.11 -10.06 2.31
N LEU A 438 11.55 -9.17 1.40
CA LEU A 438 12.36 -8.00 1.76
C LEU A 438 11.51 -6.99 2.55
N ASP A 439 10.24 -6.82 2.20
CA ASP A 439 9.32 -5.93 2.88
C ASP A 439 8.86 -6.48 4.25
N GLU A 440 8.61 -7.79 4.38
CA GLU A 440 8.34 -8.44 5.66
C GLU A 440 9.53 -8.29 6.62
N ILE A 441 10.75 -8.59 6.15
CA ILE A 441 11.99 -8.36 6.91
C ILE A 441 12.11 -6.89 7.33
N CYS A 442 11.87 -5.94 6.43
CA CYS A 442 11.92 -4.52 6.78
C CYS A 442 10.82 -4.09 7.77
N GLY A 443 9.65 -4.72 7.73
CA GLY A 443 8.58 -4.54 8.70
C GLY A 443 8.98 -5.02 10.10
N ILE A 444 9.40 -6.28 10.21
CA ILE A 444 9.84 -6.92 11.47
C ILE A 444 10.97 -6.12 12.13
N VAL A 445 12.00 -5.74 11.37
CA VAL A 445 13.18 -5.07 11.93
C VAL A 445 12.86 -3.65 12.42
N ARG A 446 11.99 -2.90 11.71
CA ARG A 446 11.48 -1.61 12.22
C ARG A 446 10.64 -1.78 13.48
N LYS A 447 9.71 -2.76 13.48
CA LYS A 447 8.84 -3.07 14.63
C LYS A 447 9.63 -3.45 15.89
N ALA A 448 10.73 -4.17 15.72
CA ALA A 448 11.66 -4.53 16.81
C ALA A 448 12.57 -3.36 17.27
N GLY A 449 12.60 -2.23 16.55
CA GLY A 449 13.20 -0.97 17.01
C GLY A 449 14.37 -0.42 16.18
N ALA A 450 14.52 -0.79 14.91
CA ALA A 450 15.47 -0.12 14.01
C ALA A 450 15.02 1.29 13.60
N TYR A 451 15.98 2.21 13.38
CA TYR A 451 15.72 3.56 12.87
C TYR A 451 15.40 3.55 11.37
N GLY A 452 16.19 2.82 10.58
CA GLY A 452 16.06 2.75 9.13
C GLY A 452 16.21 1.32 8.63
N SER A 453 15.45 0.95 7.60
CA SER A 453 15.45 -0.41 7.03
C SER A 453 15.10 -0.42 5.55
N ARG A 454 15.95 -1.06 4.74
CA ARG A 454 15.77 -1.20 3.28
C ARG A 454 16.40 -2.47 2.72
N LEU A 455 16.05 -2.86 1.50
CA LEU A 455 16.82 -3.81 0.68
C LEU A 455 18.25 -3.29 0.41
N THR A 456 19.18 -4.12 -0.07
CA THR A 456 20.51 -3.66 -0.50
C THR A 456 21.05 -4.43 -1.70
N GLY A 457 21.64 -3.71 -2.66
CA GLY A 457 21.93 -4.23 -3.98
C GLY A 457 20.68 -4.31 -4.87
N ALA A 458 20.72 -5.17 -5.89
CA ALA A 458 19.80 -5.13 -7.04
C ALA A 458 18.34 -5.54 -6.79
N GLY A 459 17.93 -5.84 -5.56
CA GLY A 459 16.54 -6.20 -5.25
C GLY A 459 16.05 -7.53 -5.86
N TRP A 460 14.73 -7.69 -5.90
CA TRP A 460 14.00 -8.94 -6.22
C TRP A 460 14.53 -10.16 -5.44
N GLY A 461 14.71 -9.96 -4.14
CA GLY A 461 15.40 -10.87 -3.23
C GLY A 461 16.78 -10.35 -2.79
N GLY A 462 17.63 -11.23 -2.28
CA GLY A 462 18.95 -10.86 -1.75
C GLY A 462 18.90 -10.50 -0.26
N CYS A 463 19.53 -9.38 0.12
CA CYS A 463 19.62 -8.92 1.52
C CYS A 463 18.93 -7.57 1.73
N THR A 464 18.73 -7.27 3.02
CA THR A 464 18.34 -5.97 3.57
C THR A 464 19.45 -5.42 4.47
N VAL A 465 19.47 -4.10 4.67
CA VAL A 465 20.35 -3.40 5.60
C VAL A 465 19.51 -2.53 6.54
N HIS A 466 19.87 -2.55 7.82
CA HIS A 466 19.12 -1.92 8.90
C HIS A 466 20.05 -1.13 9.79
N MET A 467 19.67 0.10 10.14
CA MET A 467 20.36 0.93 11.13
C MET A 467 19.65 0.77 12.47
N VAL A 468 20.28 0.04 13.40
CA VAL A 468 19.68 -0.42 14.65
C VAL A 468 20.40 0.24 15.84
N PRO A 469 19.70 0.79 16.85
CA PRO A 469 20.35 1.21 18.09
C PRO A 469 21.01 -0.01 18.77
N GLN A 470 22.20 0.14 19.32
CA GLN A 470 22.99 -0.98 19.86
C GLN A 470 22.22 -1.80 20.93
N THR A 471 21.39 -1.12 21.73
CA THR A 471 20.52 -1.71 22.77
C THR A 471 19.33 -2.52 22.21
N LYS A 472 19.08 -2.49 20.90
CA LYS A 472 17.98 -3.21 20.23
C LYS A 472 18.44 -4.35 19.32
N VAL A 473 19.75 -4.50 19.07
CA VAL A 473 20.31 -5.53 18.17
C VAL A 473 19.84 -6.94 18.52
N GLN A 474 19.83 -7.32 19.80
CA GLN A 474 19.35 -8.64 20.22
C GLN A 474 17.84 -8.81 19.98
N ALA A 475 17.03 -7.80 20.27
CA ALA A 475 15.58 -7.85 20.05
C ALA A 475 15.23 -7.96 18.55
N VAL A 476 15.93 -7.20 17.70
CA VAL A 476 15.83 -7.31 16.23
C VAL A 476 16.25 -8.70 15.74
N THR A 477 17.31 -9.27 16.31
CA THR A 477 17.81 -10.61 15.93
C THR A 477 16.81 -11.71 16.29
N GLU A 478 16.25 -11.70 17.49
CA GLU A 478 15.26 -12.70 17.89
C GLU A 478 13.90 -12.51 17.18
N ALA A 479 13.51 -11.26 16.87
CA ALA A 479 12.36 -10.99 16.00
C ALA A 479 12.59 -11.54 14.59
N LEU A 480 13.74 -11.30 13.96
CA LEU A 480 14.09 -11.90 12.66
C LEU A 480 14.05 -13.45 12.70
N LYS A 481 14.61 -14.07 13.74
CA LYS A 481 14.55 -15.53 13.90
C LYS A 481 13.11 -16.03 14.00
N THR A 482 12.34 -15.50 14.93
CA THR A 482 11.01 -16.04 15.29
C THR A 482 9.90 -15.61 14.35
N GLU A 483 9.97 -14.39 13.80
CA GLU A 483 8.96 -13.84 12.91
C GLU A 483 9.27 -14.04 11.43
N TYR A 484 10.53 -14.27 11.01
CA TYR A 484 10.86 -14.58 9.61
C TYR A 484 11.46 -15.97 9.43
N TYR A 485 12.68 -16.20 9.94
CA TYR A 485 13.45 -17.40 9.55
C TYR A 485 12.81 -18.72 9.96
N PHE A 486 12.29 -18.84 11.18
CA PHE A 486 11.64 -20.08 11.64
C PHE A 486 10.23 -20.29 11.05
N LYS A 487 9.60 -19.26 10.46
CA LYS A 487 8.35 -19.41 9.70
C LYS A 487 8.61 -19.95 8.30
N HIS A 488 9.51 -19.28 7.56
CA HIS A 488 9.80 -19.59 6.15
C HIS A 488 10.76 -20.77 5.97
N PHE A 489 11.62 -21.03 6.94
CA PHE A 489 12.62 -22.10 6.91
C PHE A 489 12.64 -22.89 8.24
N PRO A 490 11.60 -23.69 8.57
CA PRO A 490 11.52 -24.42 9.83
C PRO A 490 12.73 -25.35 10.10
N ASP A 491 13.28 -25.94 9.03
CA ASP A 491 14.45 -26.84 9.08
C ASP A 491 15.80 -26.09 8.92
N ILE A 492 15.87 -24.78 9.21
CA ILE A 492 17.11 -24.01 9.12
C ILE A 492 18.13 -24.47 10.16
N THR A 493 19.33 -24.85 9.70
CA THR A 493 20.43 -25.19 10.61
C THR A 493 20.97 -23.93 11.27
N GLU A 494 21.46 -24.05 12.51
CA GLU A 494 22.06 -22.92 13.26
C GLU A 494 23.20 -22.25 12.46
N GLU A 495 24.04 -23.04 11.77
CA GLU A 495 25.06 -22.54 10.85
C GLU A 495 24.47 -21.70 9.70
N LYS A 496 23.36 -22.15 9.09
CA LYS A 496 22.70 -21.38 8.02
C LYS A 496 22.01 -20.12 8.57
N LEU A 497 21.49 -20.17 9.80
CA LEU A 497 20.86 -19.04 10.50
C LEU A 497 21.89 -17.96 10.88
N GLN A 498 23.07 -18.36 11.36
CA GLN A 498 24.18 -17.45 11.67
C GLN A 498 24.71 -16.75 10.40
N HIS A 499 24.78 -17.46 9.27
CA HIS A 499 25.09 -16.84 7.97
C HIS A 499 23.95 -15.95 7.42
N ALA A 500 22.72 -16.05 7.93
CA ALA A 500 21.58 -15.27 7.47
C ALA A 500 21.55 -13.83 8.05
N ILE A 501 22.06 -13.66 9.28
CA ILE A 501 22.01 -12.40 10.03
C ILE A 501 23.44 -11.93 10.33
N VAL A 502 23.97 -11.02 9.51
CA VAL A 502 25.31 -10.44 9.69
C VAL A 502 25.20 -9.14 10.48
N ILE A 503 25.63 -9.17 11.74
CA ILE A 503 25.55 -8.05 12.69
C ILE A 503 26.91 -7.35 12.80
N ARG A 504 27.02 -6.04 12.48
CA ARG A 504 28.27 -5.28 12.69
C ARG A 504 28.04 -3.87 13.27
N THR A 505 28.51 -3.68 14.49
CA THR A 505 28.54 -2.37 15.18
C THR A 505 29.56 -1.43 14.56
N VAL A 506 29.21 -0.16 14.41
CA VAL A 506 30.14 0.89 13.95
C VAL A 506 30.97 1.35 15.15
N PHE A 507 31.92 0.51 15.56
CA PHE A 507 32.78 0.76 16.72
C PHE A 507 33.56 2.07 16.58
N LEU A 508 33.19 3.06 17.39
CA LEU A 508 33.99 4.25 17.67
C LEU A 508 34.20 4.34 19.18
N LEU A 509 35.31 3.75 19.62
CA LEU A 509 35.60 3.29 20.99
C LEU A 509 34.96 4.11 22.14
N VAL A 510 34.27 3.43 23.05
CA VAL A 510 33.96 3.95 24.39
C VAL A 510 35.15 3.68 25.30
N ASN A 511 35.44 4.60 26.22
CA ASN A 511 36.51 4.46 27.18
C ASN A 511 35.97 4.77 28.58
N GLN A 512 36.28 3.91 29.57
CA GLN A 512 35.73 3.90 30.94
C GLN A 512 34.21 3.54 30.99
N LEU A 513 33.73 2.56 31.75
CA LEU A 513 34.17 1.98 33.04
C LEU A 513 34.05 0.44 33.09
N LEU A 514 34.61 -0.16 34.14
CA LEU A 514 34.47 -1.57 34.53
C LEU A 514 33.39 -1.73 35.61
N ASP A 515 32.58 -2.80 35.57
CA ASP A 515 32.54 -3.88 36.57
C ASP A 515 31.25 -4.75 36.52
N SER A 516 31.39 -5.97 37.04
CA SER A 516 30.50 -7.15 37.13
C SER A 516 28.98 -6.99 37.31
N PHE A 517 28.21 -7.98 36.82
CA PHE A 517 27.47 -8.98 37.66
C PHE A 517 26.89 -10.16 36.85
N GLU A 518 26.57 -11.28 37.50
CA GLU A 518 26.13 -12.57 36.89
C GLU A 518 24.60 -12.78 36.93
N LEU A 519 24.10 -13.82 36.21
CA LEU A 519 22.70 -14.27 36.22
C LEU A 519 22.43 -15.35 37.29
N ASP A 520 21.22 -15.36 37.86
CA ASP A 520 20.70 -16.46 38.70
C ASP A 520 19.72 -17.36 37.88
N LEU A 521 19.65 -18.64 38.23
CA LEU A 521 18.89 -19.70 37.56
C LEU A 521 17.80 -20.32 38.45
N THR A 522 17.40 -19.66 39.54
CA THR A 522 16.43 -20.19 40.51
C THR A 522 15.05 -19.52 40.46
N ILE A 523 14.05 -20.24 39.92
CA ILE A 523 12.74 -20.54 40.55
C ILE A 523 11.83 -21.30 39.56
N TRP A 524 11.24 -22.39 40.06
CA TRP A 524 10.24 -23.28 39.43
C TRP A 524 9.19 -23.54 40.52
N PRO A 525 7.87 -23.49 40.23
CA PRO A 525 7.14 -24.45 39.38
C PRO A 525 7.00 -24.04 37.90
N PRO A 526 6.51 -24.94 37.01
CA PRO A 526 6.14 -24.54 35.66
C PRO A 526 4.87 -23.67 35.70
N SER A 527 4.83 -22.64 34.87
CA SER A 527 3.59 -21.93 34.57
C SER A 527 2.67 -22.78 33.68
N ALA A 528 1.39 -22.39 33.56
CA ALA A 528 0.42 -23.09 32.73
C ALA A 528 0.87 -23.25 31.26
N SER A 529 1.78 -22.39 30.78
CA SER A 529 2.45 -22.48 29.48
C SER A 529 3.00 -23.89 29.17
N THR A 530 3.60 -24.57 30.14
CA THR A 530 4.16 -25.93 29.96
C THR A 530 3.07 -26.98 29.75
N VAL A 531 1.85 -26.77 30.25
CA VAL A 531 0.69 -27.65 30.04
C VAL A 531 0.01 -27.33 28.69
N PHE A 532 -0.12 -26.04 28.35
CA PHE A 532 -0.67 -25.62 27.06
C PHE A 532 0.18 -26.08 25.87
N ALA A 533 1.50 -26.21 26.05
CA ALA A 533 2.42 -26.75 25.04
C ALA A 533 2.10 -28.19 24.57
N CYS A 534 1.30 -28.96 25.32
CA CYS A 534 0.94 -30.34 24.94
C CYS A 534 -0.35 -30.46 24.10
N LEU A 535 -1.17 -29.41 24.01
CA LEU A 535 -2.42 -29.43 23.23
C LEU A 535 -2.25 -29.69 21.71
N PRO A 536 -1.17 -29.24 21.02
CA PRO A 536 -0.99 -29.49 19.59
C PRO A 536 -0.92 -30.98 19.20
N LEU A 537 -0.40 -31.86 20.06
CA LEU A 537 -0.33 -33.31 19.76
C LEU A 537 -1.73 -33.96 19.62
N VAL A 538 -2.69 -33.48 20.40
CA VAL A 538 -4.07 -34.01 20.37
C VAL A 538 -4.74 -33.63 19.05
N ARG A 539 -4.54 -32.39 18.57
CA ARG A 539 -5.07 -31.90 17.29
C ARG A 539 -4.59 -32.74 16.10
N ASN A 540 -3.29 -33.04 16.02
CA ASN A 540 -2.72 -33.82 14.92
C ASN A 540 -3.26 -35.26 14.86
N THR A 541 -3.65 -35.83 16.02
CA THR A 541 -4.21 -37.17 16.09
C THR A 541 -5.63 -37.23 15.51
N TYR A 542 -6.42 -36.15 15.63
CA TYR A 542 -7.77 -36.06 15.06
C TYR A 542 -7.74 -35.97 13.52
N CYS A 543 -6.89 -35.10 12.96
CA CYS A 543 -6.78 -34.93 11.50
C CYS A 543 -6.40 -36.23 10.78
N LEU A 544 -5.47 -37.02 11.37
CA LEU A 544 -5.04 -38.32 10.84
C LEU A 544 -6.14 -39.40 10.83
N LEU A 545 -7.21 -39.25 11.63
CA LEU A 545 -8.36 -40.14 11.63
C LEU A 545 -9.40 -39.73 10.59
N TRP A 546 -9.59 -38.43 10.38
CA TRP A 546 -10.55 -37.89 9.40
C TRP A 546 -10.17 -38.23 7.96
N ASP A 547 -8.95 -37.88 7.55
CA ASP A 547 -8.45 -38.08 6.18
C ASP A 547 -8.46 -39.57 5.78
N ARG A 548 -8.10 -40.44 6.75
CA ARG A 548 -8.12 -41.90 6.62
C ARG A 548 -9.52 -42.51 6.52
N ALA A 549 -10.57 -41.80 6.94
CA ALA A 549 -11.95 -42.27 6.92
C ALA A 549 -12.73 -41.78 5.67
N PHE A 550 -12.47 -40.56 5.19
CA PHE A 550 -13.35 -39.91 4.20
C PHE A 550 -12.66 -39.44 2.90
N GLY A 551 -11.33 -39.29 2.86
CA GLY A 551 -10.60 -38.73 1.69
C GLY A 551 -10.68 -39.54 0.38
N GLY A 552 -11.33 -40.71 0.38
CA GLY A 552 -11.64 -41.51 -0.81
C GLY A 552 -12.96 -41.13 -1.50
N LEU A 553 -13.89 -40.47 -0.82
CA LEU A 553 -15.19 -40.07 -1.40
C LEU A 553 -15.07 -38.77 -2.20
N GLU A 554 -14.38 -37.78 -1.64
CA GLU A 554 -14.13 -36.45 -2.22
C GLU A 554 -13.48 -36.53 -3.61
N LYS A 555 -12.44 -37.36 -3.76
CA LYS A 555 -11.73 -37.59 -5.03
C LYS A 555 -12.58 -38.26 -6.11
N LYS A 556 -13.70 -38.88 -5.75
CA LYS A 556 -14.60 -39.54 -6.70
C LYS A 556 -15.57 -38.55 -7.33
N TRP A 557 -16.08 -37.59 -6.54
CA TRP A 557 -16.99 -36.54 -6.99
C TRP A 557 -16.32 -35.61 -8.02
N LEU A 558 -15.08 -35.21 -7.78
CA LEU A 558 -14.29 -34.37 -8.70
C LEU A 558 -14.02 -35.01 -10.07
N ALA A 559 -14.10 -36.34 -10.18
CA ALA A 559 -13.85 -37.07 -11.44
C ALA A 559 -15.08 -37.13 -12.37
N GLU A 560 -16.28 -36.82 -11.88
CA GLU A 560 -17.55 -36.96 -12.62
C GLU A 560 -18.02 -35.63 -13.28
N ILE A 561 -17.32 -34.51 -13.03
CA ILE A 561 -17.78 -33.14 -13.38
C ILE A 561 -17.01 -32.49 -14.56
N GLN A 562 -15.97 -33.13 -15.12
CA GLN A 562 -15.23 -32.61 -16.28
C GLN A 562 -15.59 -33.28 -17.62
N PRO A 563 -16.11 -32.53 -18.61
CA PRO A 563 -16.08 -32.90 -20.03
C PRO A 563 -14.63 -32.97 -20.55
N ARG A 564 -14.38 -33.82 -21.55
CA ARG A 564 -13.06 -33.99 -22.18
C ARG A 564 -12.98 -33.29 -23.54
N ALA A 565 -11.78 -32.86 -23.90
CA ALA A 565 -11.46 -32.23 -25.18
C ALA A 565 -11.04 -33.24 -26.27
N GLY A 566 -11.01 -32.74 -27.52
CA GLY A 566 -10.30 -33.28 -28.70
C GLY A 566 -10.17 -32.15 -29.74
N GLN A 567 -9.05 -31.93 -30.45
CA GLN A 567 -8.22 -32.85 -31.27
C GLN A 567 -8.92 -33.23 -32.59
N ASP A 568 -8.31 -33.27 -33.79
CA ASP A 568 -6.95 -32.92 -34.28
C ASP A 568 -7.10 -32.34 -35.73
N ASP A 569 -6.10 -31.74 -36.42
CA ASP A 569 -5.24 -30.56 -36.18
C ASP A 569 -4.43 -30.27 -37.51
N ASP A 570 -3.24 -29.64 -37.46
CA ASP A 570 -2.13 -29.59 -38.48
C ASP A 570 -2.12 -28.66 -39.74
N ASP A 571 -0.93 -28.04 -39.91
CA ASP A 571 -0.11 -27.73 -41.13
C ASP A 571 -0.53 -26.72 -42.24
N ALA A 572 0.40 -25.97 -42.87
CA ALA A 572 1.79 -25.57 -42.53
C ALA A 572 2.36 -24.51 -43.53
N GLU A 573 3.29 -23.66 -43.08
CA GLU A 573 4.47 -23.06 -43.80
C GLU A 573 4.31 -22.33 -45.17
N ASP A 574 5.21 -21.48 -45.68
CA ASP A 574 6.22 -20.50 -45.20
C ASP A 574 6.71 -19.76 -46.49
N LEU A 575 6.94 -18.43 -46.60
CA LEU A 575 8.20 -17.73 -46.28
C LEU A 575 8.16 -16.25 -46.74
N GLY A 576 8.80 -15.37 -45.95
CA GLY A 576 9.87 -14.48 -46.45
C GLY A 576 9.58 -13.22 -47.31
N GLY A 577 9.45 -12.06 -46.64
CA GLY A 577 10.59 -11.11 -46.61
C GLY A 577 10.60 -9.83 -47.49
N ASN A 578 10.73 -8.68 -46.80
CA ASN A 578 11.34 -7.40 -47.21
C ASN A 578 10.71 -6.51 -48.31
N GLY A 579 10.35 -5.28 -47.89
CA GLY A 579 11.02 -4.07 -48.44
C GLY A 579 10.12 -2.87 -48.78
N ASN A 580 10.22 -1.79 -47.98
CA ASN A 580 9.81 -0.39 -48.20
C ASN A 580 9.36 0.03 -49.63
N ASP A 581 8.38 0.92 -49.80
CA ASP A 581 8.33 2.24 -49.12
C ASP A 581 6.95 2.95 -49.26
N GLY A 582 6.74 4.06 -48.55
CA GLY A 582 5.93 5.20 -49.02
C GLY A 582 4.39 5.16 -48.91
N ARG A 583 3.84 5.92 -47.94
CA ARG A 583 2.42 6.38 -47.86
C ARG A 583 1.92 6.92 -49.22
N ALA A 584 0.66 6.79 -49.64
CA ALA A 584 -0.55 7.31 -48.98
C ALA A 584 -1.84 6.99 -49.78
N GLY A 585 -3.01 7.10 -49.12
CA GLY A 585 -4.28 7.47 -49.77
C GLY A 585 -5.16 6.34 -50.34
N GLU A 586 -6.31 6.15 -49.68
CA GLU A 586 -7.69 5.96 -50.20
C GLU A 586 -7.88 5.81 -51.73
N VAL A 587 -8.78 4.96 -52.23
CA VAL A 587 -10.26 5.13 -52.17
C VAL A 587 -10.99 3.80 -52.53
N GLN A 588 -12.22 3.66 -52.04
CA GLN A 588 -13.43 2.91 -52.50
C GLN A 588 -13.38 2.09 -53.84
N ASP A 589 -14.20 1.06 -54.07
CA ASP A 589 -15.33 0.48 -53.30
C ASP A 589 -15.59 -0.99 -53.71
N GLY A 590 -16.44 -1.68 -52.94
CA GLY A 590 -17.31 -2.80 -53.38
C GLY A 590 -16.69 -4.11 -53.90
N ASP A 591 -16.94 -5.21 -53.18
CA ASP A 591 -17.92 -6.21 -53.68
C ASP A 591 -18.48 -7.09 -52.55
N ILE A 592 -19.65 -7.72 -52.78
CA ILE A 592 -20.47 -8.40 -51.75
C ILE A 592 -20.44 -9.93 -51.87
N VAL A 593 -20.01 -10.63 -50.82
CA VAL A 593 -20.54 -11.94 -50.35
C VAL A 593 -20.24 -12.02 -48.83
N LEU A 594 -21.09 -12.53 -47.93
CA LEU A 594 -22.21 -13.46 -48.12
C LEU A 594 -23.46 -13.09 -47.29
N GLU A 595 -24.61 -13.52 -47.82
CA GLU A 595 -25.98 -13.19 -47.43
C GLU A 595 -26.56 -14.18 -46.39
N VAL A 596 -27.33 -13.68 -45.42
CA VAL A 596 -28.39 -14.46 -44.75
C VAL A 596 -29.67 -13.64 -44.81
N ASN A 597 -30.60 -14.10 -45.64
CA ASN A 597 -31.81 -13.37 -46.01
C ASN A 597 -33.03 -13.91 -45.25
N VAL A 598 -33.64 -13.07 -44.41
CA VAL A 598 -34.93 -13.33 -43.78
C VAL A 598 -35.73 -12.03 -43.79
N GLY A 599 -36.63 -11.88 -44.77
CA GLY A 599 -37.67 -10.86 -44.74
C GLY A 599 -38.77 -11.17 -43.70
N LEU A 600 -39.76 -10.32 -43.48
CA LEU A 600 -40.27 -9.25 -44.35
C LEU A 600 -40.75 -8.02 -43.56
N ASP A 601 -40.92 -6.93 -44.31
CA ASP A 601 -41.79 -5.77 -44.10
C ASP A 601 -41.67 -4.92 -42.80
N PHE A 602 -41.28 -3.66 -43.01
CA PHE A 602 -41.77 -2.53 -42.24
C PHE A 602 -43.07 -2.01 -42.87
N GLY A 603 -43.96 -1.43 -42.05
CA GLY A 603 -45.13 -0.68 -42.47
C GLY A 603 -46.28 -0.87 -41.48
N GLU A 604 -46.94 0.14 -40.93
CA GLU A 604 -46.78 1.60 -40.83
C GLU A 604 -47.89 2.01 -39.81
N ASP A 605 -47.95 3.27 -39.37
CA ASP A 605 -48.93 3.72 -38.35
C ASP A 605 -50.41 3.48 -38.71
N ASP A 606 -51.25 3.19 -37.71
CA ASP A 606 -52.30 4.15 -37.25
C ASP A 606 -53.17 3.59 -36.09
N GLY A 607 -53.59 4.49 -35.19
CA GLY A 607 -54.96 4.52 -34.62
C GLY A 607 -55.42 3.56 -33.51
N ASP A 608 -55.77 4.19 -32.37
CA ASP A 608 -56.64 3.81 -31.24
C ASP A 608 -57.77 2.72 -31.35
N ASP A 609 -58.27 2.37 -30.15
CA ASP A 609 -59.60 1.81 -29.76
C ASP A 609 -59.89 0.27 -29.69
N ASP A 610 -60.21 -0.15 -28.45
CA ASP A 610 -61.24 -1.10 -27.97
C ASP A 610 -61.31 -2.63 -28.28
N GLN A 611 -61.30 -3.40 -27.17
CA GLN A 611 -62.18 -4.54 -26.78
C GLN A 611 -62.13 -5.97 -27.41
N GLN A 612 -61.93 -6.94 -26.48
CA GLN A 612 -62.60 -8.26 -26.30
C GLN A 612 -62.29 -9.57 -27.10
N ASP A 613 -62.00 -10.61 -26.28
CA ASP A 613 -62.51 -12.00 -26.25
C ASP A 613 -62.06 -13.18 -27.17
N ASP A 614 -61.71 -14.28 -26.47
CA ASP A 614 -61.97 -15.74 -26.68
C ASP A 614 -61.26 -16.67 -27.72
N ALA A 615 -60.38 -17.53 -27.16
CA ALA A 615 -60.50 -19.01 -27.08
C ALA A 615 -60.14 -20.02 -28.23
N ALA A 616 -58.93 -20.62 -28.13
CA ALA A 616 -58.59 -22.08 -28.18
C ALA A 616 -58.93 -22.96 -29.45
N PRO A 617 -58.58 -24.29 -29.55
CA PRO A 617 -57.66 -25.19 -28.82
C PRO A 617 -56.63 -26.00 -29.72
N ALA A 618 -55.93 -27.02 -29.18
CA ALA A 618 -54.94 -27.93 -29.85
C ALA A 618 -55.56 -29.30 -30.32
N PRO A 619 -54.88 -30.49 -30.55
CA PRO A 619 -53.46 -30.95 -30.65
C PRO A 619 -53.17 -31.97 -31.85
N PRO A 620 -52.53 -33.20 -31.78
CA PRO A 620 -51.09 -33.58 -31.68
C PRO A 620 -50.35 -34.33 -32.89
N PRO A 621 -49.86 -35.62 -32.91
CA PRO A 621 -48.39 -36.00 -32.99
C PRO A 621 -47.89 -37.23 -33.89
N ILE A 622 -46.60 -37.65 -33.74
CA ILE A 622 -45.95 -39.04 -33.84
C ILE A 622 -44.98 -39.50 -35.04
N ALA A 623 -43.68 -39.74 -34.69
CA ALA A 623 -42.68 -40.85 -34.90
C ALA A 623 -42.13 -41.51 -36.25
N ASN A 624 -40.75 -41.57 -36.36
CA ASN A 624 -39.77 -42.70 -36.69
C ASN A 624 -39.85 -43.58 -38.00
N PRO A 625 -38.92 -44.55 -38.37
CA PRO A 625 -37.51 -44.92 -38.01
C PRO A 625 -36.52 -45.46 -39.16
N ASN A 626 -35.22 -45.73 -38.83
CA ASN A 626 -34.24 -46.78 -39.36
C ASN A 626 -33.81 -46.93 -40.86
N ALA A 627 -32.72 -47.65 -41.32
CA ALA A 627 -31.35 -48.07 -40.84
C ALA A 627 -30.49 -48.85 -41.93
N GLU A 628 -29.17 -49.14 -41.68
CA GLU A 628 -28.22 -50.17 -42.29
C GLU A 628 -27.66 -50.05 -43.76
N ALA A 629 -26.52 -50.63 -44.25
CA ALA A 629 -25.22 -51.17 -43.69
C ALA A 629 -24.13 -51.64 -44.75
N ASN A 630 -22.84 -51.83 -44.34
CA ASN A 630 -21.77 -52.82 -44.76
C ASN A 630 -20.64 -52.65 -45.87
N ALA A 631 -19.42 -53.12 -45.51
CA ALA A 631 -18.29 -53.79 -46.27
C ALA A 631 -17.06 -53.04 -46.93
N GLY A 632 -15.86 -53.71 -46.95
CA GLY A 632 -14.52 -53.29 -47.52
C GLY A 632 -13.93 -54.29 -48.56
N PRO A 633 -12.59 -54.59 -48.75
CA PRO A 633 -11.31 -54.17 -48.10
C PRO A 633 -10.03 -54.00 -49.04
N ASP A 634 -8.78 -54.08 -48.49
CA ASP A 634 -7.43 -54.39 -49.07
C ASP A 634 -6.49 -53.31 -49.78
N ILE A 635 -5.20 -53.66 -50.03
CA ILE A 635 -3.95 -52.83 -50.28
C ILE A 635 -2.82 -53.67 -51.00
N PRO A 636 -1.54 -53.26 -51.33
CA PRO A 636 -0.72 -51.99 -51.35
C PRO A 636 -0.07 -51.72 -52.79
N PRO A 637 1.20 -51.28 -53.14
CA PRO A 637 2.42 -50.70 -52.49
C PRO A 637 3.15 -49.50 -53.24
N ALA A 638 4.50 -49.45 -53.33
CA ALA A 638 5.43 -48.39 -53.90
C ALA A 638 6.57 -49.00 -54.80
N PRO A 639 7.69 -48.35 -55.32
CA PRO A 639 8.30 -46.97 -55.17
C PRO A 639 9.02 -46.32 -56.44
N GLU A 640 9.92 -45.31 -56.23
CA GLU A 640 11.06 -44.75 -57.07
C GLU A 640 10.90 -43.60 -58.15
N GLY A 641 11.87 -42.64 -58.23
CA GLY A 641 12.13 -41.72 -59.40
C GLY A 641 12.81 -40.32 -59.17
N GLN A 642 13.89 -39.96 -59.91
CA GLN A 642 14.85 -38.83 -59.69
C GLN A 642 14.63 -37.41 -60.35
N GLN A 643 15.22 -36.35 -59.73
CA GLN A 643 15.97 -35.15 -60.24
C GLN A 643 15.41 -33.95 -61.10
N ASN A 644 15.73 -32.73 -60.62
CA ASN A 644 16.21 -31.46 -61.26
C ASN A 644 15.53 -30.71 -62.46
N GLY A 645 14.85 -29.58 -62.17
CA GLY A 645 15.34 -28.19 -62.38
C GLY A 645 15.28 -27.43 -63.75
N GLY A 646 14.83 -26.14 -63.73
CA GLY A 646 15.32 -25.07 -64.65
C GLY A 646 14.33 -24.01 -65.23
N GLN A 647 14.71 -22.71 -65.13
CA GLN A 647 14.34 -21.52 -65.97
C GLN A 647 12.85 -21.06 -66.09
N ALA A 648 12.42 -19.81 -66.38
CA ALA A 648 12.95 -18.41 -66.44
C ALA A 648 12.75 -17.59 -67.76
N GLY A 649 11.61 -16.89 -67.92
CA GLY A 649 11.37 -15.73 -68.81
C GLY A 649 11.34 -15.95 -70.34
N PRO A 650 11.28 -14.89 -71.21
CA PRO A 650 10.95 -13.47 -70.97
C PRO A 650 10.09 -12.74 -72.09
N HIS A 651 9.73 -11.46 -71.85
CA HIS A 651 9.43 -10.31 -72.78
C HIS A 651 8.81 -10.47 -74.21
N GLN A 652 7.81 -9.62 -74.58
CA GLN A 652 7.97 -8.42 -75.46
C GLN A 652 6.66 -7.73 -75.98
N GLN A 653 6.71 -6.38 -76.09
CA GLN A 653 6.07 -5.47 -77.09
C GLN A 653 4.53 -5.20 -77.12
N ALA A 654 4.17 -4.13 -77.86
CA ALA A 654 2.85 -3.47 -78.03
C ALA A 654 2.31 -3.69 -79.49
N PRO A 655 1.34 -2.94 -80.11
CA PRO A 655 0.53 -1.77 -79.70
C PRO A 655 -0.97 -1.81 -80.14
N ALA A 656 -1.74 -0.69 -80.02
CA ALA A 656 -2.61 -0.08 -81.09
C ALA A 656 -3.82 0.77 -80.59
N GLN A 657 -4.37 1.55 -81.52
CA GLN A 657 -5.47 2.55 -81.48
C GLN A 657 -6.88 1.93 -81.72
N PRO A 658 -8.06 2.63 -81.63
CA PRO A 658 -8.34 3.95 -82.26
C PRO A 658 -9.38 4.95 -81.64
N ASN A 659 -9.25 6.22 -82.07
CA ASN A 659 -10.24 7.25 -82.51
C ASN A 659 -11.75 7.19 -82.16
N ALA A 660 -12.52 8.30 -82.13
CA ALA A 660 -12.25 9.77 -82.03
C ALA A 660 -13.57 10.58 -81.98
N GLY A 661 -13.54 11.81 -81.43
CA GLY A 661 -14.63 12.82 -81.46
C GLY A 661 -14.50 13.77 -80.25
N GLN A 662 -14.10 15.04 -80.42
CA GLN A 662 -14.96 16.23 -80.72
C GLN A 662 -16.05 16.47 -79.64
N LEU A 663 -16.19 17.66 -79.02
CA LEU A 663 -15.66 19.00 -79.36
C LEU A 663 -15.40 19.91 -78.13
N ALA A 664 -14.70 21.01 -78.39
CA ALA A 664 -14.54 22.28 -77.65
C ALA A 664 -15.83 22.88 -77.01
N ALA A 665 -15.80 23.88 -76.11
CA ALA A 665 -14.78 24.48 -75.20
C ALA A 665 -15.41 25.66 -74.41
N ALA A 666 -14.57 26.49 -73.80
CA ALA A 666 -14.77 27.90 -73.40
C ALA A 666 -15.45 28.21 -72.05
N ASN A 667 -14.59 28.73 -71.16
CA ASN A 667 -14.93 29.54 -69.98
C ASN A 667 -15.90 30.70 -70.31
N ALA A 668 -16.79 31.03 -69.36
CA ALA A 668 -17.05 32.42 -68.96
C ALA A 668 -17.68 32.52 -67.55
N ASN A 669 -16.94 33.08 -66.60
CA ASN A 669 -17.36 34.03 -65.55
C ASN A 669 -18.88 34.35 -65.43
N ALA A 670 -19.54 34.40 -64.27
CA ALA A 670 -19.07 34.69 -62.92
C ALA A 670 -20.26 34.79 -61.91
N ILE A 671 -19.91 34.89 -60.61
CA ILE A 671 -20.71 35.41 -59.47
C ILE A 671 -21.80 34.48 -58.89
N LEU A 672 -21.46 33.96 -57.70
CA LEU A 672 -22.26 33.74 -56.48
C LEU A 672 -23.72 33.25 -56.60
N GLU A 673 -23.99 32.17 -55.87
CA GLU A 673 -24.85 32.32 -54.69
C GLU A 673 -24.32 31.49 -53.51
N THR A 674 -24.44 32.01 -52.29
CA THR A 674 -23.81 31.45 -51.07
C THR A 674 -24.84 30.74 -50.19
N SER A 675 -24.91 29.41 -50.26
CA SER A 675 -25.91 28.65 -49.49
C SER A 675 -25.48 27.26 -48.97
N SER A 676 -24.41 26.63 -49.47
CA SER A 676 -24.04 25.26 -49.07
C SER A 676 -23.24 25.18 -47.76
N VAL A 677 -22.21 26.02 -47.58
CA VAL A 677 -21.29 25.92 -46.43
C VAL A 677 -21.98 26.17 -45.09
N ALA A 678 -22.92 27.14 -45.03
CA ALA A 678 -23.66 27.43 -43.80
C ALA A 678 -24.49 26.23 -43.34
N THR A 679 -25.15 25.53 -44.28
CA THR A 679 -25.96 24.34 -43.99
C THR A 679 -25.10 23.13 -43.61
N SER A 680 -23.93 22.95 -44.23
CA SER A 680 -22.98 21.91 -43.83
C SER A 680 -22.36 22.15 -42.45
N VAL A 681 -22.05 23.40 -42.10
CA VAL A 681 -21.55 23.77 -40.76
C VAL A 681 -22.65 23.68 -39.71
N LEU A 682 -23.89 24.08 -40.03
CA LEU A 682 -25.05 23.84 -39.17
C LEU A 682 -25.30 22.33 -38.98
N GLY A 683 -25.17 21.51 -40.02
CA GLY A 683 -25.23 20.04 -39.90
C GLY A 683 -24.15 19.49 -38.98
N ALA A 684 -22.89 19.87 -39.19
CA ALA A 684 -21.75 19.39 -38.41
C ALA A 684 -21.75 19.85 -36.94
N LEU A 685 -22.38 20.99 -36.61
CA LEU A 685 -22.54 21.48 -35.24
C LEU A 685 -23.84 20.99 -34.58
N ALA A 686 -24.93 20.88 -35.34
CA ALA A 686 -26.21 20.43 -34.81
C ALA A 686 -26.28 18.90 -34.65
N PHE A 687 -25.65 18.09 -35.51
CA PHE A 687 -25.75 16.63 -35.39
C PHE A 687 -25.12 16.09 -34.09
N PRO A 688 -23.95 16.58 -33.60
CA PRO A 688 -23.47 16.25 -32.26
C PRO A 688 -24.40 16.77 -31.15
N ALA A 689 -24.90 18.01 -31.25
CA ALA A 689 -25.79 18.58 -30.24
C ALA A 689 -27.16 17.84 -30.15
N ILE A 690 -27.69 17.39 -31.28
CA ILE A 690 -28.91 16.59 -31.40
C ILE A 690 -28.65 15.15 -30.97
N SER A 691 -27.47 14.58 -31.26
CA SER A 691 -27.08 13.24 -30.78
C SER A 691 -26.95 13.21 -29.25
N THR A 692 -26.22 14.16 -28.66
CA THR A 692 -26.13 14.32 -27.20
C THR A 692 -27.50 14.64 -26.59
N GLY A 693 -28.29 15.50 -27.23
CA GLY A 693 -29.66 15.81 -26.81
C GLY A 693 -30.60 14.61 -26.88
N MET A 694 -30.48 13.74 -27.89
CA MET A 694 -31.23 12.48 -28.00
C MET A 694 -30.74 11.44 -27.00
N GLY A 695 -29.44 11.40 -26.68
CA GLY A 695 -28.92 10.59 -25.57
C GLY A 695 -29.55 10.99 -24.24
N GLN A 696 -29.56 12.28 -23.92
CA GLN A 696 -30.23 12.82 -22.73
C GLN A 696 -31.75 12.61 -22.78
N LEU A 697 -32.39 12.69 -23.95
CA LEU A 697 -33.82 12.40 -24.10
C LEU A 697 -34.12 10.90 -23.86
N LEU A 698 -33.24 10.00 -24.33
CA LEU A 698 -33.33 8.57 -24.07
C LEU A 698 -33.15 8.24 -22.59
N GLU A 699 -32.27 8.93 -21.85
CA GLU A 699 -32.18 8.81 -20.38
C GLU A 699 -33.46 9.23 -19.64
N HIS A 700 -34.28 10.12 -20.25
CA HIS A 700 -35.56 10.56 -19.69
C HIS A 700 -36.77 9.72 -20.15
N VAL A 701 -36.60 8.84 -21.14
CA VAL A 701 -37.69 8.03 -21.74
C VAL A 701 -37.50 6.53 -21.49
N LEU A 702 -36.26 6.04 -21.39
CA LEU A 702 -35.95 4.66 -21.01
C LEU A 702 -36.12 4.46 -19.50
N PRO A 703 -36.61 3.29 -19.03
CA PRO A 703 -36.57 2.94 -17.62
C PRO A 703 -35.12 2.96 -17.11
N LYS A 704 -34.84 3.66 -15.99
CA LYS A 704 -33.48 3.75 -15.40
C LYS A 704 -32.79 2.40 -15.16
N SER A 705 -33.57 1.32 -15.01
CA SER A 705 -33.12 -0.06 -14.90
C SER A 705 -32.50 -0.65 -16.18
N TRP A 706 -32.59 0.03 -17.32
CA TRP A 706 -32.03 -0.41 -18.61
C TRP A 706 -30.76 0.35 -19.01
N THR A 707 -30.52 1.52 -18.41
CA THR A 707 -29.30 2.33 -18.61
C THR A 707 -28.28 2.18 -17.47
N THR A 708 -28.63 1.51 -16.38
CA THR A 708 -27.69 1.21 -15.28
C THR A 708 -26.78 0.05 -15.65
N THR A 709 -25.47 0.31 -15.71
CA THR A 709 -24.44 -0.73 -15.70
C THR A 709 -24.65 -1.65 -14.49
N PRO A 710 -24.54 -2.99 -14.62
CA PRO A 710 -24.65 -3.90 -13.48
C PRO A 710 -23.68 -3.53 -12.37
N ILE A 711 -24.20 -3.20 -11.19
CA ILE A 711 -23.39 -2.79 -10.04
C ILE A 711 -22.55 -3.98 -9.59
N THR A 712 -21.24 -3.92 -9.81
CA THR A 712 -20.30 -4.81 -9.12
C THR A 712 -20.38 -4.49 -7.63
N HIS A 713 -21.05 -5.35 -6.87
CA HIS A 713 -21.21 -5.16 -5.43
C HIS A 713 -19.85 -4.89 -4.76
N PRO A 714 -19.70 -3.80 -3.98
CA PRO A 714 -18.47 -3.55 -3.24
C PRO A 714 -18.16 -4.72 -2.31
N GLN A 715 -16.89 -5.10 -2.23
CA GLN A 715 -16.47 -6.28 -1.47
C GLN A 715 -16.72 -6.09 0.04
N PRO A 716 -17.16 -7.13 0.77
CA PRO A 716 -17.31 -7.07 2.22
C PRO A 716 -16.00 -6.66 2.92
N ILE A 717 -16.11 -5.84 3.98
CA ILE A 717 -14.94 -5.30 4.68
C ILE A 717 -14.15 -6.45 5.34
N SER A 718 -12.82 -6.44 5.15
CA SER A 718 -11.90 -7.37 5.80
C SER A 718 -12.01 -7.33 7.34
N PRO A 719 -11.96 -8.47 8.05
CA PRO A 719 -12.09 -8.51 9.51
C PRO A 719 -11.01 -7.68 10.24
N PHE A 720 -11.39 -7.16 11.41
CA PHE A 720 -10.62 -6.21 12.22
C PHE A 720 -9.13 -6.56 12.39
N SER A 721 -8.25 -5.60 12.06
CA SER A 721 -6.84 -5.67 12.46
C SER A 721 -6.68 -5.52 13.99
N SER A 722 -5.72 -6.24 14.54
CA SER A 722 -5.31 -6.20 15.94
C SER A 722 -4.44 -4.99 16.29
N GLU A 723 -3.77 -4.38 15.30
CA GLU A 723 -2.93 -3.20 15.48
C GLU A 723 -3.73 -1.93 15.12
N THR A 724 -3.39 -0.80 15.75
CA THR A 724 -4.06 0.51 15.55
C THR A 724 -3.29 1.65 16.21
N LEU A 725 -3.52 2.87 15.72
CA LEU A 725 -3.11 4.08 16.43
C LEU A 725 -3.86 4.26 17.75
N THR A 726 -3.14 4.72 18.78
CA THR A 726 -3.70 5.03 20.10
C THR A 726 -4.21 6.46 20.13
N SER A 727 -5.50 6.68 20.40
CA SER A 727 -6.05 8.02 20.58
C SER A 727 -5.63 8.62 21.93
N ILE A 728 -5.58 9.95 22.05
CA ILE A 728 -5.30 10.60 23.35
C ILE A 728 -6.33 10.22 24.43
N TRP A 729 -7.51 9.73 24.02
CA TRP A 729 -8.57 9.29 24.90
C TRP A 729 -8.31 7.92 25.55
N SER A 730 -7.58 7.01 24.89
CA SER A 730 -7.26 5.69 25.43
C SER A 730 -6.01 5.67 26.32
N LEU A 731 -5.16 6.71 26.26
CA LEU A 731 -3.91 6.81 27.04
C LEU A 731 -4.08 6.87 28.58
N ILE A 732 -5.28 7.10 29.10
CA ILE A 732 -5.54 7.34 30.54
C ILE A 732 -6.63 6.39 31.05
N THR A 733 -6.44 5.08 30.85
CA THR A 733 -7.49 4.06 31.06
C THR A 733 -6.99 2.86 31.88
N GLY A 734 -7.85 2.34 32.77
CA GLY A 734 -7.47 1.37 33.81
C GLY A 734 -8.05 -0.04 33.67
N ARG A 735 -8.65 -0.39 32.52
CA ARG A 735 -9.31 -1.69 32.27
C ARG A 735 -9.10 -2.20 30.84
N VAL A 736 -7.84 -2.22 30.39
CA VAL A 736 -7.43 -2.91 29.16
C VAL A 736 -7.72 -4.41 29.32
N GLY A 737 -8.27 -5.04 28.27
CA GLY A 737 -8.56 -6.47 28.23
C GLY A 737 -9.75 -6.92 29.07
N HIS A 738 -10.71 -6.03 29.41
CA HIS A 738 -11.82 -6.38 30.31
C HIS A 738 -12.69 -7.52 29.75
N ARG A 739 -12.80 -8.59 30.56
CA ARG A 739 -13.62 -9.76 30.31
C ARG A 739 -14.39 -10.07 31.59
N THR A 740 -15.72 -10.05 31.53
CA THR A 740 -16.57 -10.23 32.72
C THR A 740 -16.58 -11.68 33.20
N THR A 741 -16.48 -12.62 32.25
CA THR A 741 -16.16 -14.03 32.50
C THR A 741 -14.94 -14.47 31.67
N GLU A 742 -14.18 -15.43 32.20
CA GLU A 742 -12.95 -15.95 31.59
C GLU A 742 -13.24 -16.59 30.22
N GLN A 743 -14.26 -17.44 30.19
CA GLN A 743 -14.81 -18.08 28.99
C GLN A 743 -15.97 -17.23 28.44
N LEU A 744 -16.20 -17.29 27.13
CA LEU A 744 -17.38 -16.65 26.52
C LEU A 744 -18.66 -17.38 26.97
N PRO A 745 -19.72 -16.67 27.41
CA PRO A 745 -21.03 -17.30 27.66
C PRO A 745 -21.56 -17.97 26.39
N GLN A 746 -22.03 -19.20 26.50
CA GLN A 746 -22.57 -19.96 25.36
C GLN A 746 -23.97 -19.47 24.93
N HIS A 747 -24.69 -18.83 25.85
CA HIS A 747 -26.05 -18.32 25.65
C HIS A 747 -26.22 -16.94 26.28
N ALA A 748 -27.07 -16.09 25.66
CA ALA A 748 -27.58 -14.86 26.24
C ALA A 748 -28.94 -14.49 25.60
N ASP A 749 -29.79 -13.77 26.33
CA ASP A 749 -31.09 -13.30 25.80
C ASP A 749 -30.91 -12.18 24.77
N VAL A 750 -29.86 -11.37 24.91
CA VAL A 750 -29.45 -10.35 23.93
C VAL A 750 -27.92 -10.33 23.79
N VAL A 751 -27.42 -10.25 22.55
CA VAL A 751 -26.01 -9.92 22.26
C VAL A 751 -25.90 -8.58 21.55
N ILE A 752 -25.05 -7.69 22.09
CA ILE A 752 -24.76 -6.37 21.52
C ILE A 752 -23.35 -6.41 20.92
N ILE A 753 -23.20 -6.01 19.65
CA ILE A 753 -21.91 -5.95 18.95
C ILE A 753 -21.45 -4.50 18.82
N GLY A 754 -20.31 -4.17 19.44
CA GLY A 754 -19.72 -2.84 19.52
C GLY A 754 -20.12 -2.09 20.81
N SER A 755 -19.14 -1.58 21.55
CA SER A 755 -19.34 -0.93 22.86
C SER A 755 -19.19 0.60 22.84
N GLY A 756 -19.47 1.26 21.72
CA GLY A 756 -19.54 2.72 21.62
C GLY A 756 -20.79 3.32 22.30
N ILE A 757 -21.05 4.62 22.12
CA ILE A 757 -22.22 5.31 22.71
C ILE A 757 -23.53 4.54 22.45
N THR A 758 -23.73 4.07 21.21
CA THR A 758 -24.92 3.31 20.81
C THR A 758 -25.08 2.02 21.61
N GLY A 759 -24.04 1.20 21.72
CA GLY A 759 -24.09 -0.10 22.41
C GLY A 759 -24.20 0.06 23.93
N ALA A 760 -23.49 1.03 24.51
CA ALA A 760 -23.60 1.36 25.93
C ALA A 760 -25.00 1.91 26.28
N SER A 761 -25.58 2.75 25.43
CA SER A 761 -26.98 3.18 25.55
C SER A 761 -27.95 2.02 25.41
N ALA A 762 -27.73 1.13 24.43
CA ALA A 762 -28.58 -0.02 24.22
C ALA A 762 -28.63 -0.92 25.47
N ALA A 763 -27.47 -1.28 26.04
CA ALA A 763 -27.39 -2.03 27.30
C ALA A 763 -28.07 -1.27 28.46
N TRP A 764 -27.80 0.02 28.62
CA TRP A 764 -28.41 0.84 29.67
C TRP A 764 -29.94 0.81 29.64
N HIS A 765 -30.55 0.98 28.47
CA HIS A 765 -32.00 1.03 28.31
C HIS A 765 -32.69 -0.35 28.33
N LEU A 766 -31.96 -1.45 28.08
CA LEU A 766 -32.46 -2.80 28.38
C LEU A 766 -32.70 -2.98 29.88
N PHE A 767 -31.81 -2.49 30.74
CA PHE A 767 -31.95 -2.61 32.19
C PHE A 767 -32.80 -1.52 32.86
N GLN A 768 -33.01 -0.36 32.22
CA GLN A 768 -33.55 0.84 32.89
C GLN A 768 -34.90 0.66 33.60
N ASP A 769 -35.82 -0.18 33.11
CA ASP A 769 -37.11 -0.45 33.79
C ASP A 769 -36.93 -1.13 35.16
N HIS A 770 -35.78 -1.78 35.39
CA HIS A 770 -35.41 -2.42 36.65
C HIS A 770 -34.48 -1.54 37.51
N ASN A 771 -33.97 -0.42 36.98
CA ASN A 771 -32.77 0.26 37.49
C ASN A 771 -33.03 1.58 38.25
N HIS A 772 -34.30 2.01 38.45
CA HIS A 772 -34.85 2.69 39.66
C HIS A 772 -36.27 3.32 39.45
N ASP A 773 -36.81 3.92 40.52
CA ASP A 773 -38.01 4.79 40.64
C ASP A 773 -39.42 4.28 40.29
N LYS A 774 -39.60 3.31 39.37
CA LYS A 774 -40.93 2.66 39.23
C LYS A 774 -41.24 1.66 40.34
N ALA A 775 -40.23 0.92 40.80
CA ALA A 775 -40.37 -0.05 41.90
C ALA A 775 -40.84 0.58 43.23
N ALA A 776 -40.67 1.90 43.42
CA ALA A 776 -41.15 2.63 44.60
C ALA A 776 -42.63 3.04 44.53
N ARG A 777 -43.33 2.77 43.42
CA ARG A 777 -44.75 3.12 43.20
C ARG A 777 -45.61 1.97 42.68
N MET A 778 -45.03 0.79 42.50
CA MET A 778 -45.70 -0.42 42.06
C MET A 778 -45.85 -1.39 43.25
N SER A 779 -46.89 -2.21 43.25
CA SER A 779 -47.11 -3.18 44.33
C SER A 779 -46.14 -4.35 44.22
N GLU A 780 -45.92 -5.09 45.32
CA GLU A 780 -45.08 -6.31 45.30
C GLU A 780 -45.58 -7.35 44.28
N SER A 781 -46.89 -7.34 43.96
CA SER A 781 -47.49 -8.15 42.90
C SER A 781 -47.08 -7.75 41.47
N ASP A 782 -46.78 -6.47 41.21
CA ASP A 782 -46.50 -5.96 39.86
C ASP A 782 -45.03 -6.14 39.43
N ILE A 783 -44.12 -6.36 40.40
CA ILE A 783 -42.69 -6.60 40.16
C ILE A 783 -42.44 -8.03 39.63
N SER A 784 -43.44 -8.92 39.74
CA SER A 784 -43.29 -10.37 39.60
C SER A 784 -43.39 -10.94 38.16
N SER A 785 -43.55 -10.13 37.11
CA SER A 785 -44.06 -10.60 35.81
C SER A 785 -43.14 -10.40 34.58
N SER A 786 -41.86 -10.03 34.74
CA SER A 786 -40.91 -10.00 33.62
C SER A 786 -39.47 -10.28 34.09
N PRO A 787 -38.78 -11.29 33.55
CA PRO A 787 -37.39 -11.58 33.91
C PRO A 787 -36.44 -10.50 33.38
N ILE A 788 -35.35 -10.26 34.11
CA ILE A 788 -34.26 -9.39 33.67
C ILE A 788 -33.46 -10.15 32.59
N PRO A 789 -33.27 -9.60 31.38
CA PRO A 789 -32.54 -10.29 30.31
C PRO A 789 -31.04 -10.38 30.61
N SER A 790 -30.44 -11.52 30.27
CA SER A 790 -28.98 -11.65 30.18
C SER A 790 -28.46 -10.96 28.92
N VAL A 791 -27.48 -10.06 29.08
CA VAL A 791 -26.96 -9.20 28.02
C VAL A 791 -25.45 -9.38 27.91
N VAL A 792 -24.98 -9.88 26.77
CA VAL A 792 -23.55 -9.99 26.46
C VAL A 792 -23.17 -8.89 25.46
N MET A 793 -22.13 -8.13 25.76
CA MET A 793 -21.58 -7.10 24.90
C MET A 793 -20.21 -7.52 24.38
N LEU A 794 -20.10 -7.66 23.06
CA LEU A 794 -18.89 -8.07 22.36
C LEU A 794 -18.24 -6.85 21.70
N GLU A 795 -16.96 -6.62 22.00
CA GLU A 795 -16.16 -5.57 21.41
C GLU A 795 -14.90 -6.17 20.77
N ALA A 796 -14.63 -5.78 19.54
CA ALA A 796 -13.60 -6.37 18.68
C ALA A 796 -12.19 -6.04 19.20
N ARG A 797 -11.99 -4.78 19.60
CA ARG A 797 -10.75 -4.26 20.19
C ARG A 797 -11.00 -3.96 21.67
N GLU A 798 -10.59 -2.81 22.19
CA GLU A 798 -10.87 -2.44 23.58
C GLU A 798 -12.23 -1.76 23.78
N ALA A 799 -12.68 -1.66 25.04
CA ALA A 799 -13.94 -1.00 25.36
C ALA A 799 -14.00 0.43 24.79
N CYS A 800 -15.05 0.74 24.03
CA CYS A 800 -15.30 2.03 23.36
C CYS A 800 -14.29 2.38 22.24
N PHE A 801 -13.49 1.43 21.74
CA PHE A 801 -12.36 1.72 20.85
C PHE A 801 -12.72 2.09 19.40
N GLY A 802 -13.94 1.82 18.94
CA GLY A 802 -14.43 2.27 17.63
C GLY A 802 -14.62 3.79 17.50
N ALA A 803 -15.41 4.24 16.52
CA ALA A 803 -15.62 5.65 16.17
C ALA A 803 -15.80 6.59 17.38
N THR A 804 -16.54 6.18 18.41
CA THR A 804 -16.72 6.94 19.66
C THR A 804 -15.41 7.26 20.38
N GLY A 805 -14.51 6.29 20.57
CA GLY A 805 -13.21 6.49 21.25
C GLY A 805 -12.15 7.19 20.41
N ARG A 806 -12.48 7.53 19.16
CA ARG A 806 -11.59 8.16 18.17
C ARG A 806 -12.11 9.51 17.67
N ASN A 807 -13.37 9.87 17.94
CA ASN A 807 -13.98 11.19 17.71
C ASN A 807 -13.32 12.29 18.59
N GLY A 808 -13.24 13.54 18.10
CA GLY A 808 -12.56 14.65 18.79
C GLY A 808 -13.30 15.26 19.99
N GLY A 809 -14.53 14.81 20.29
CA GLY A 809 -15.33 15.29 21.43
C GLY A 809 -16.38 16.36 21.11
N HIS A 810 -16.67 16.57 19.81
CA HIS A 810 -17.59 17.60 19.31
C HIS A 810 -19.04 17.12 19.38
N CYS A 811 -19.86 17.71 20.26
CA CYS A 811 -21.25 17.33 20.48
C CYS A 811 -22.16 18.55 20.25
N GLN A 812 -22.43 18.87 18.99
CA GLN A 812 -23.24 20.02 18.57
C GLN A 812 -24.40 19.53 17.69
N PRO A 813 -25.67 19.71 18.12
CA PRO A 813 -26.85 19.57 17.25
C PRO A 813 -26.81 20.57 16.08
N ILE A 814 -27.17 20.13 14.87
CA ILE A 814 -27.17 20.99 13.67
C ILE A 814 -28.61 21.22 13.20
N LEU A 815 -29.27 22.13 13.93
CA LEU A 815 -30.72 22.41 13.85
C LEU A 815 -31.24 22.88 12.48
N PHE A 816 -30.37 23.06 11.49
CA PHE A 816 -30.63 23.66 10.17
C PHE A 816 -30.07 22.83 8.99
N GLU A 817 -29.51 21.64 9.22
CA GLU A 817 -28.99 20.78 8.15
C GLU A 817 -30.12 20.11 7.34
N HIS A 818 -31.22 19.78 8.01
CA HIS A 818 -32.41 19.16 7.42
C HIS A 818 -33.66 20.05 7.61
N PRO A 819 -33.73 21.23 6.96
CA PRO A 819 -34.77 22.23 7.22
C PRO A 819 -36.19 21.77 6.81
N HIS A 820 -36.29 20.74 5.99
CA HIS A 820 -37.54 20.09 5.60
C HIS A 820 -38.02 19.00 6.58
N ASP A 821 -37.16 18.49 7.48
CA ASP A 821 -37.51 17.53 8.53
C ASP A 821 -36.97 17.99 9.89
N ALA A 822 -37.66 18.96 10.47
CA ALA A 822 -37.37 19.49 11.80
C ALA A 822 -37.39 18.43 12.92
N SER A 823 -37.95 17.22 12.69
CA SER A 823 -37.91 16.15 13.70
C SER A 823 -36.48 15.69 14.01
N ILE A 824 -35.56 15.79 13.05
CA ILE A 824 -34.13 15.53 13.26
C ILE A 824 -33.53 16.54 14.24
N GLY A 825 -33.71 17.85 13.99
CA GLY A 825 -33.19 18.90 14.86
C GLY A 825 -33.75 18.85 16.29
N HIS A 826 -35.03 18.47 16.46
CA HIS A 826 -35.61 18.21 17.78
C HIS A 826 -35.03 16.97 18.46
N PHE A 827 -34.80 15.88 17.71
CA PHE A 827 -34.22 14.65 18.24
C PHE A 827 -32.79 14.84 18.72
N GLU A 828 -31.96 15.55 17.96
CA GLU A 828 -30.58 15.89 18.36
C GLU A 828 -30.53 16.78 19.61
N LEU A 829 -31.43 17.77 19.67
CA LEU A 829 -31.57 18.64 20.84
C LEU A 829 -32.03 17.85 22.08
N ALA A 830 -32.98 16.92 21.91
CA ALA A 830 -33.43 16.02 22.97
C ALA A 830 -32.32 15.05 23.42
N ASN A 831 -31.50 14.56 22.49
CA ASN A 831 -30.34 13.71 22.79
C ASN A 831 -29.27 14.49 23.58
N PHE A 832 -28.97 15.73 23.18
CA PHE A 832 -28.04 16.60 23.91
C PHE A 832 -28.49 16.83 25.36
N TYR A 833 -29.74 17.24 25.57
CA TYR A 833 -30.27 17.43 26.93
C TYR A 833 -30.38 16.11 27.72
N THR A 834 -30.63 14.97 27.06
CA THR A 834 -30.61 13.64 27.70
C THR A 834 -29.20 13.29 28.19
N LEU A 835 -28.18 13.47 27.36
CA LEU A 835 -26.77 13.27 27.73
C LEU A 835 -26.38 14.19 28.90
N GLN A 836 -26.71 15.49 28.81
CA GLN A 836 -26.45 16.45 29.88
C GLN A 836 -27.10 16.05 31.22
N SER A 837 -28.37 15.64 31.19
CA SER A 837 -29.09 15.20 32.40
C SER A 837 -28.43 13.97 33.01
N LEU A 838 -28.15 12.94 32.20
CA LEU A 838 -27.56 11.68 32.65
C LEU A 838 -26.13 11.87 33.21
N ILE A 839 -25.29 12.66 32.53
CA ILE A 839 -23.93 12.96 32.97
C ILE A 839 -23.92 13.70 34.31
N LYS A 840 -24.90 14.58 34.54
CA LYS A 840 -25.09 15.29 35.80
C LYS A 840 -25.67 14.40 36.91
N GLU A 841 -26.63 13.54 36.58
CA GLU A 841 -27.27 12.60 37.52
C GLU A 841 -26.28 11.56 38.04
N LEU A 842 -25.49 10.97 37.13
CA LEU A 842 -24.45 9.98 37.46
C LEU A 842 -23.10 10.62 37.87
N ASN A 843 -23.01 11.95 37.93
CA ASN A 843 -21.82 12.72 38.28
C ASN A 843 -20.54 12.30 37.50
N ILE A 844 -20.66 12.17 36.18
CA ILE A 844 -19.60 11.66 35.30
C ILE A 844 -18.62 12.77 34.90
N ASP A 845 -17.34 12.63 35.27
CA ASP A 845 -16.25 13.51 34.85
C ASP A 845 -15.81 13.28 33.38
N CYS A 846 -16.71 13.44 32.43
CA CYS A 846 -16.42 13.32 30.99
C CYS A 846 -16.17 14.68 30.30
N GLU A 847 -15.68 15.69 31.02
CA GLU A 847 -15.38 17.03 30.48
C GLU A 847 -16.55 17.74 29.77
N LEU A 848 -17.81 17.31 30.00
CA LEU A 848 -18.98 17.93 29.39
C LEU A 848 -19.08 19.39 29.81
N TYR A 849 -19.10 20.28 28.82
CA TYR A 849 -19.25 21.71 29.03
C TYR A 849 -20.15 22.29 27.93
N GLU A 850 -21.31 22.83 28.34
CA GLU A 850 -22.25 23.53 27.48
C GLU A 850 -21.67 24.88 27.05
N GLN A 851 -21.76 25.18 25.76
CA GLN A 851 -21.22 26.38 25.12
C GLN A 851 -22.00 26.68 23.83
N HIS A 852 -21.79 27.83 23.21
CA HIS A 852 -22.40 28.10 21.90
C HIS A 852 -21.76 27.25 20.81
N GLY A 853 -22.54 26.90 19.78
CA GLY A 853 -22.01 26.34 18.53
C GLY A 853 -21.78 27.43 17.50
N VAL A 854 -20.75 27.28 16.68
CA VAL A 854 -20.41 28.22 15.59
C VAL A 854 -20.08 27.38 14.36
N ARG A 855 -20.93 27.41 13.33
CA ARG A 855 -20.57 26.84 12.02
C ARG A 855 -20.10 27.98 11.13
N ALA A 856 -18.79 28.09 10.95
CA ALA A 856 -18.13 29.15 10.19
C ALA A 856 -17.95 28.73 8.73
N ILE A 857 -18.19 29.67 7.81
CA ILE A 857 -18.43 29.38 6.40
C ILE A 857 -17.38 30.10 5.55
N TYR A 858 -16.71 29.37 4.65
CA TYR A 858 -15.58 29.86 3.86
C TYR A 858 -15.81 29.86 2.34
N SER A 859 -16.91 29.29 1.84
CA SER A 859 -17.39 29.48 0.46
C SER A 859 -18.67 30.33 0.40
N GLU A 860 -18.89 31.04 -0.71
CA GLU A 860 -20.12 31.79 -0.97
C GLU A 860 -21.29 30.84 -1.26
N SER A 861 -21.07 29.69 -1.91
CA SER A 861 -22.14 28.73 -2.22
C SER A 861 -22.73 28.09 -0.96
N ASP A 862 -21.88 27.72 0.00
CA ASP A 862 -22.32 27.20 1.31
C ASP A 862 -23.09 28.26 2.10
N LEU A 863 -22.73 29.54 1.96
CA LEU A 863 -23.40 30.65 2.64
C LEU A 863 -24.80 30.91 2.09
N ASP A 864 -25.01 30.75 0.77
CA ASP A 864 -26.34 30.86 0.15
C ASP A 864 -27.23 29.64 0.44
N ILE A 865 -26.69 28.42 0.37
CA ILE A 865 -27.42 27.21 0.82
C ILE A 865 -27.88 27.34 2.27
N LEU A 866 -27.04 27.88 3.15
CA LEU A 866 -27.40 28.11 4.56
C LEU A 866 -28.39 29.25 4.77
N ARG A 867 -28.48 30.24 3.87
CA ARG A 867 -29.56 31.24 3.89
C ARG A 867 -30.90 30.60 3.56
N ASP A 868 -30.96 29.83 2.47
CA ASP A 868 -32.17 29.11 2.05
C ASP A 868 -32.62 28.13 3.14
N HIS A 869 -31.70 27.35 3.71
CA HIS A 869 -32.00 26.44 4.81
C HIS A 869 -32.61 27.15 6.03
N LEU A 870 -32.10 28.32 6.40
CA LEU A 870 -32.62 29.08 7.54
C LEU A 870 -33.98 29.74 7.24
N GLU A 871 -34.22 30.21 6.00
CA GLU A 871 -35.53 30.74 5.59
C GLU A 871 -36.59 29.63 5.48
N ILE A 872 -36.20 28.41 5.09
CA ILE A 872 -37.07 27.23 5.13
C ILE A 872 -37.34 26.86 6.60
N LEU A 873 -36.31 26.81 7.46
CA LEU A 873 -36.45 26.47 8.88
C LEU A 873 -37.34 27.47 9.64
N GLU A 874 -37.27 28.77 9.34
CA GLU A 874 -38.18 29.77 9.93
C GLU A 874 -39.65 29.50 9.57
N LYS A 875 -39.92 28.90 8.41
CA LYS A 875 -41.28 28.52 7.97
C LYS A 875 -41.73 27.16 8.48
N THR A 876 -40.83 26.18 8.63
CA THR A 876 -41.15 24.82 9.06
C THR A 876 -41.14 24.66 10.58
N ASP A 877 -40.15 25.23 11.28
CA ASP A 877 -40.09 25.28 12.75
C ASP A 877 -39.43 26.57 13.29
N PRO A 878 -40.24 27.61 13.58
CA PRO A 878 -39.77 28.83 14.23
C PRO A 878 -39.04 28.62 15.57
N THR A 879 -39.28 27.51 16.28
CA THR A 879 -38.70 27.24 17.60
C THR A 879 -37.27 26.70 17.52
N LEU A 880 -36.94 25.99 16.43
CA LEU A 880 -35.57 25.66 16.07
C LEU A 880 -34.86 26.86 15.43
N SER A 881 -35.52 27.57 14.51
CA SER A 881 -34.95 28.76 13.86
C SER A 881 -34.51 29.82 14.89
N ALA A 882 -35.35 30.10 15.90
CA ALA A 882 -35.04 31.05 16.99
C ALA A 882 -33.86 30.64 17.91
N ARG A 883 -33.27 29.45 17.73
CA ARG A 883 -32.02 29.02 18.41
C ARG A 883 -30.76 29.28 17.58
N THR A 884 -30.93 29.74 16.34
CA THR A 884 -29.87 30.03 15.37
C THR A 884 -29.74 31.54 15.15
N LYS A 885 -28.56 32.00 14.74
CA LYS A 885 -28.32 33.34 14.20
C LYS A 885 -27.24 33.27 13.12
N LEU A 886 -27.60 33.56 11.88
CA LEU A 886 -26.61 33.86 10.84
C LEU A 886 -26.00 35.24 11.10
N THR A 887 -24.67 35.35 10.99
CA THR A 887 -23.98 36.64 10.97
C THR A 887 -22.91 36.69 9.87
N THR A 888 -22.82 37.84 9.22
CA THR A 888 -21.75 38.19 8.27
C THR A 888 -21.04 39.49 8.69
N ASP A 889 -21.30 39.99 9.89
CA ASP A 889 -20.63 41.18 10.40
C ASP A 889 -19.19 40.86 10.82
N ARG A 890 -18.23 41.67 10.35
CA ARG A 890 -16.80 41.42 10.58
C ARG A 890 -16.38 41.58 12.04
N SER A 891 -17.08 42.40 12.84
CA SER A 891 -16.81 42.53 14.27
C SER A 891 -17.38 41.36 15.08
N GLU A 892 -18.57 40.86 14.72
CA GLU A 892 -19.13 39.65 15.31
C GLU A 892 -18.27 38.43 14.97
N LEU A 893 -17.90 38.21 13.70
CA LEU A 893 -17.03 37.11 13.27
C LEU A 893 -15.66 37.12 13.97
N ALA A 894 -15.07 38.31 14.18
CA ALA A 894 -13.84 38.45 14.97
C ALA A 894 -14.05 38.11 16.46
N SER A 895 -15.18 38.50 17.05
CA SER A 895 -15.54 38.14 18.44
C SER A 895 -15.76 36.63 18.62
N LEU A 896 -16.29 35.97 17.59
CA LEU A 896 -16.47 34.52 17.51
C LEU A 896 -15.17 33.75 17.24
N ARG A 897 -14.01 34.43 17.11
CA ARG A 897 -12.69 33.85 16.76
C ARG A 897 -12.60 33.20 15.38
N VAL A 898 -13.41 33.64 14.42
CA VAL A 898 -13.36 33.21 13.00
C VAL A 898 -13.31 34.42 12.04
N PRO A 899 -12.32 35.33 12.19
CA PRO A 899 -12.28 36.61 11.48
C PRO A 899 -12.18 36.48 9.95
N THR A 900 -11.65 35.36 9.45
CA THR A 900 -11.45 35.08 8.03
C THR A 900 -12.65 34.43 7.34
N ALA A 901 -13.68 34.00 8.08
CA ALA A 901 -14.90 33.43 7.51
C ALA A 901 -15.70 34.48 6.70
N LEU A 902 -16.54 34.04 5.77
CA LEU A 902 -17.47 34.89 5.02
C LEU A 902 -18.76 35.14 5.81
N GLY A 903 -19.20 34.13 6.57
CA GLY A 903 -20.28 34.20 7.54
C GLY A 903 -20.16 33.09 8.58
N ALA A 904 -21.03 33.11 9.58
CA ALA A 904 -21.16 32.02 10.54
C ALA A 904 -22.61 31.89 11.05
N VAL A 905 -23.08 30.65 11.22
CA VAL A 905 -24.31 30.36 11.96
C VAL A 905 -23.95 30.05 13.41
N VAL A 906 -24.41 30.89 14.33
CA VAL A 906 -24.27 30.68 15.77
C VAL A 906 -25.48 29.93 16.29
N THR A 907 -25.30 28.82 17.02
CA THR A 907 -26.37 28.12 17.75
C THR A 907 -26.29 28.42 19.24
N ASN A 908 -27.45 28.53 19.89
CA ASN A 908 -27.49 28.75 21.34
C ASN A 908 -27.09 27.51 22.17
N ILE A 909 -26.83 26.38 21.53
CA ILE A 909 -26.58 25.07 22.17
C ILE A 909 -25.50 24.28 21.39
N ALA A 910 -24.47 23.85 22.13
CA ALA A 910 -23.44 22.90 21.73
C ALA A 910 -22.70 22.41 22.98
N GLY A 911 -21.87 21.39 22.84
CA GLY A 911 -21.02 20.90 23.92
C GLY A 911 -19.73 20.28 23.43
N ARG A 912 -18.69 20.46 24.25
CA ARG A 912 -17.46 19.67 24.21
C ARG A 912 -17.53 18.59 25.29
N MET A 913 -17.05 17.39 25.02
CA MET A 913 -16.93 16.31 26.01
C MET A 913 -15.85 15.28 25.63
N TRP A 914 -15.41 14.47 26.58
CA TRP A 914 -14.54 13.30 26.38
C TRP A 914 -15.42 12.05 26.20
N PRO A 915 -15.64 11.56 24.96
CA PRO A 915 -16.63 10.53 24.67
C PRO A 915 -16.28 9.18 25.33
N TYR A 916 -15.00 8.80 25.32
CA TYR A 916 -14.52 7.59 25.99
C TYR A 916 -14.85 7.57 27.49
N LYS A 917 -14.56 8.65 28.24
CA LYS A 917 -14.85 8.72 29.68
C LYS A 917 -16.33 8.56 30.00
N PHE A 918 -17.21 9.13 29.17
CA PHE A 918 -18.65 8.96 29.32
C PHE A 918 -19.05 7.49 29.19
N VAL A 919 -18.66 6.83 28.09
CA VAL A 919 -18.99 5.42 27.84
C VAL A 919 -18.37 4.50 28.88
N ALA A 920 -17.10 4.73 29.26
CA ALA A 920 -16.43 3.95 30.30
C ALA A 920 -17.15 4.00 31.64
N ALA A 921 -17.68 5.17 32.05
CA ALA A 921 -18.46 5.31 33.27
C ALA A 921 -19.83 4.59 33.20
N ILE A 922 -20.52 4.62 32.04
CA ILE A 922 -21.76 3.86 31.83
C ILE A 922 -21.49 2.35 31.89
N LEU A 923 -20.45 1.86 31.21
CA LEU A 923 -20.06 0.44 31.24
C LEU A 923 -19.60 0.01 32.64
N GLU A 924 -18.88 0.86 33.38
CA GLU A 924 -18.50 0.59 34.77
C GLU A 924 -19.73 0.51 35.68
N ASN A 925 -20.70 1.40 35.54
CA ASN A 925 -21.95 1.34 36.29
C ASN A 925 -22.69 0.01 36.03
N LEU A 926 -22.83 -0.39 34.77
CA LEU A 926 -23.45 -1.66 34.37
C LEU A 926 -22.73 -2.89 34.92
N LEU A 927 -21.40 -2.86 35.04
CA LEU A 927 -20.57 -3.94 35.60
C LEU A 927 -20.53 -3.97 37.14
N THR A 928 -20.92 -2.88 37.83
CA THR A 928 -20.78 -2.73 39.28
C THR A 928 -22.11 -2.63 40.03
N SER A 929 -23.18 -2.14 39.41
CA SER A 929 -24.52 -2.08 40.00
C SER A 929 -25.00 -3.48 40.42
N PRO A 930 -25.49 -3.68 41.66
CA PRO A 930 -26.01 -4.95 42.12
C PRO A 930 -27.18 -5.50 41.28
N ILE A 931 -27.89 -4.64 40.56
CA ILE A 931 -29.05 -4.99 39.73
C ILE A 931 -28.61 -5.60 38.39
N THR A 932 -27.62 -4.99 37.72
CA THR A 932 -27.21 -5.37 36.37
C THR A 932 -26.02 -6.33 36.34
N LYS A 933 -25.13 -6.28 37.34
CA LYS A 933 -23.93 -7.13 37.43
C LYS A 933 -24.17 -8.65 37.29
N PRO A 934 -25.30 -9.24 37.74
CA PRO A 934 -25.55 -10.67 37.50
C PRO A 934 -25.90 -11.01 36.04
N TYR A 935 -26.29 -10.02 35.24
CA TYR A 935 -26.90 -10.20 33.92
C TYR A 935 -26.07 -9.59 32.77
N PHE A 936 -25.28 -8.54 33.04
CA PHE A 936 -24.46 -7.84 32.05
C PHE A 936 -23.02 -8.39 31.98
N ASN A 937 -22.59 -8.79 30.78
CA ASN A 937 -21.24 -9.30 30.52
C ASN A 937 -20.56 -8.53 29.38
N LEU A 938 -19.56 -7.71 29.68
CA LEU A 938 -18.67 -7.09 28.68
C LEU A 938 -17.46 -7.99 28.37
N HIS A 939 -17.17 -8.19 27.10
CA HIS A 939 -16.03 -8.96 26.57
C HIS A 939 -15.30 -8.15 25.48
N THR A 940 -14.21 -7.47 25.85
CA THR A 940 -13.29 -6.82 24.88
C THR A 940 -12.39 -7.88 24.22
N THR A 941 -11.64 -7.51 23.18
CA THR A 941 -10.76 -8.41 22.40
C THR A 941 -11.49 -9.65 21.85
N THR A 942 -12.76 -9.48 21.50
CA THR A 942 -13.70 -10.56 21.13
C THR A 942 -14.48 -10.17 19.87
N PRO A 943 -13.83 -10.08 18.70
CA PRO A 943 -14.50 -9.73 17.46
C PRO A 943 -15.49 -10.82 17.04
N VAL A 944 -16.67 -10.40 16.58
CA VAL A 944 -17.61 -11.27 15.87
C VAL A 944 -17.15 -11.37 14.41
N THR A 945 -17.06 -12.59 13.89
CA THR A 945 -16.60 -12.87 12.51
C THR A 945 -17.71 -13.39 11.60
N SER A 946 -18.81 -13.90 12.17
CA SER A 946 -20.03 -14.21 11.42
C SER A 946 -21.25 -14.27 12.35
N ILE A 947 -22.42 -14.03 11.76
CA ILE A 947 -23.74 -14.27 12.36
C ILE A 947 -24.45 -15.24 11.41
N ILE A 948 -24.93 -16.38 11.93
CA ILE A 948 -25.69 -17.37 11.16
C ILE A 948 -26.94 -17.77 11.95
N ARG A 949 -28.00 -18.19 11.26
CA ARG A 949 -29.19 -18.73 11.92
C ARG A 949 -28.89 -20.15 12.40
N ALA A 950 -29.41 -20.52 13.58
CA ALA A 950 -29.20 -21.85 14.14
C ALA A 950 -29.99 -22.94 13.38
N ASP A 951 -31.11 -22.55 12.76
CA ASP A 951 -32.00 -23.44 12.01
C ASP A 951 -31.40 -23.89 10.65
N ASP A 952 -30.41 -23.17 10.14
CA ASP A 952 -29.67 -23.50 8.90
C ASP A 952 -28.69 -24.67 9.08
N ALA A 953 -28.69 -25.31 10.26
CA ALA A 953 -28.03 -26.59 10.46
C ALA A 953 -28.82 -27.72 9.75
N PRO A 954 -28.16 -28.65 9.05
CA PRO A 954 -28.82 -29.54 8.06
C PRO A 954 -29.83 -30.57 8.59
N ASP A 955 -30.17 -30.57 9.89
CA ASP A 955 -31.07 -31.55 10.53
C ASP A 955 -32.31 -30.93 11.24
N SER A 956 -32.42 -29.60 11.36
CA SER A 956 -33.46 -28.92 12.17
C SER A 956 -34.78 -28.63 11.44
N ASN A 957 -35.56 -29.66 11.11
CA ASN A 957 -36.80 -29.55 10.33
C ASN A 957 -38.04 -29.13 11.17
N THR A 958 -37.91 -28.14 12.05
CA THR A 958 -38.99 -27.63 12.94
C THR A 958 -39.03 -26.10 12.98
N PRO A 959 -40.19 -25.46 12.75
CA PRO A 959 -40.31 -24.00 12.79
C PRO A 959 -40.31 -23.47 14.23
N GLY A 960 -39.13 -23.14 14.74
CA GLY A 960 -38.94 -22.39 15.98
C GLY A 960 -38.91 -20.87 15.77
N PRO A 961 -38.89 -20.06 16.85
CA PRO A 961 -38.48 -18.67 16.77
C PRO A 961 -37.01 -18.60 16.30
N ALA A 962 -36.66 -17.59 15.49
CA ALA A 962 -35.31 -17.48 14.95
C ALA A 962 -34.27 -17.35 16.07
N ILE A 963 -33.33 -18.28 16.11
CA ILE A 963 -32.18 -18.26 17.02
C ILE A 963 -30.93 -17.98 16.19
N TRP A 964 -30.11 -17.04 16.65
CA TRP A 964 -28.88 -16.59 16.01
C TRP A 964 -27.65 -17.13 16.73
N LYS A 965 -26.62 -17.46 15.96
CA LYS A 965 -25.36 -18.02 16.41
C LYS A 965 -24.21 -17.18 15.90
N LEU A 966 -23.47 -16.56 16.83
CA LEU A 966 -22.40 -15.62 16.53
C LEU A 966 -21.06 -16.32 16.75
N SER A 967 -20.15 -16.20 15.78
CA SER A 967 -18.81 -16.77 15.86
C SER A 967 -17.78 -15.73 16.26
N THR A 968 -16.86 -16.12 17.17
CA THR A 968 -15.73 -15.29 17.61
C THR A 968 -14.47 -16.17 17.75
N PRO A 969 -13.26 -15.59 17.78
CA PRO A 969 -12.03 -16.32 18.13
C PRO A 969 -12.01 -16.94 19.53
N ARG A 970 -12.94 -16.56 20.42
CA ARG A 970 -13.09 -17.09 21.79
C ARG A 970 -14.21 -18.14 21.94
N GLY A 971 -14.80 -18.58 20.82
CA GLY A 971 -15.92 -19.52 20.80
C GLY A 971 -17.19 -18.91 20.20
N GLN A 972 -18.31 -19.62 20.38
CA GLN A 972 -19.60 -19.27 19.80
C GLN A 972 -20.62 -18.97 20.91
N ILE A 973 -21.48 -17.98 20.67
CA ILE A 973 -22.60 -17.60 21.54
C ILE A 973 -23.91 -17.68 20.74
N VAL A 974 -24.96 -18.16 21.39
CA VAL A 974 -26.29 -18.38 20.81
C VAL A 974 -27.32 -17.49 21.50
N THR A 975 -28.15 -16.79 20.74
CA THR A 975 -29.08 -15.77 21.25
C THR A 975 -30.31 -15.62 20.35
N PRO A 976 -31.51 -15.31 20.87
CA PRO A 976 -32.65 -14.94 20.04
C PRO A 976 -32.56 -13.50 19.51
N THR A 977 -31.71 -12.63 20.10
CA THR A 977 -31.69 -11.19 19.78
C THR A 977 -30.27 -10.67 19.58
N VAL A 978 -30.01 -10.00 18.45
CA VAL A 978 -28.74 -9.33 18.16
C VAL A 978 -28.94 -7.83 17.98
N ILE A 979 -28.10 -7.00 18.58
CA ILE A 979 -28.08 -5.54 18.36
C ILE A 979 -26.73 -5.14 17.73
N LEU A 980 -26.79 -4.67 16.48
CA LEU A 980 -25.65 -4.18 15.71
C LEU A 980 -25.40 -2.69 15.98
N ALA A 981 -24.42 -2.41 16.84
CA ALA A 981 -23.91 -1.07 17.15
C ALA A 981 -22.54 -0.79 16.48
N THR A 982 -22.27 -1.47 15.36
CA THR A 982 -20.97 -1.57 14.68
C THR A 982 -20.61 -0.39 13.76
N ASN A 983 -21.55 0.52 13.49
CA ASN A 983 -21.39 1.70 12.64
C ASN A 983 -20.81 1.35 11.24
N ALA A 984 -19.52 1.61 10.99
CA ALA A 984 -18.86 1.32 9.72
C ALA A 984 -18.73 -0.18 9.42
N TYR A 985 -18.50 -1.00 10.44
CA TYR A 985 -18.22 -2.43 10.31
C TYR A 985 -19.50 -3.28 10.14
N THR A 986 -20.64 -2.64 9.89
CA THR A 986 -21.94 -3.31 9.70
C THR A 986 -21.93 -4.22 8.48
N SER A 987 -21.37 -3.76 7.36
CA SER A 987 -21.26 -4.52 6.11
C SER A 987 -20.32 -5.73 6.18
N ALA A 988 -19.43 -5.81 7.17
CA ALA A 988 -18.63 -7.01 7.45
C ALA A 988 -19.47 -8.17 8.04
N LEU A 989 -20.59 -7.86 8.70
CA LEU A 989 -21.50 -8.84 9.31
C LEU A 989 -22.82 -8.98 8.54
N VAL A 990 -23.19 -7.96 7.76
CA VAL A 990 -24.43 -7.87 6.98
C VAL A 990 -24.08 -7.35 5.57
N PRO A 991 -23.58 -8.19 4.65
CA PRO A 991 -23.05 -7.76 3.35
C PRO A 991 -24.05 -7.02 2.45
N GLU A 992 -25.34 -7.26 2.63
CA GLU A 992 -26.45 -6.54 1.99
C GLU A 992 -26.54 -5.04 2.33
N PHE A 993 -25.69 -4.52 3.24
CA PHE A 993 -25.54 -3.09 3.55
C PHE A 993 -24.28 -2.44 2.94
N THR A 994 -23.48 -3.14 2.14
CA THR A 994 -22.17 -2.62 1.70
C THR A 994 -22.25 -1.39 0.77
N ASP A 995 -23.34 -1.20 0.03
CA ASP A 995 -23.63 0.03 -0.73
C ASP A 995 -24.49 1.07 0.03
N LEU A 996 -24.92 0.74 1.26
CA LEU A 996 -25.82 1.57 2.09
C LEU A 996 -25.10 2.24 3.26
N ILE A 997 -24.09 1.57 3.83
CA ILE A 997 -23.21 2.09 4.87
C ILE A 997 -21.76 1.82 4.44
N VAL A 998 -21.12 2.84 3.87
CA VAL A 998 -19.75 2.76 3.35
C VAL A 998 -18.75 3.21 4.43
N PRO A 999 -17.63 2.50 4.65
CA PRO A 999 -16.60 2.93 5.60
C PRO A 999 -15.90 4.19 5.08
N CYS A 1000 -15.78 5.21 5.93
CA CYS A 1000 -15.05 6.44 5.65
C CYS A 1000 -14.05 6.72 6.78
N ARG A 1001 -12.75 6.75 6.46
CA ARG A 1001 -11.67 7.09 7.38
C ARG A 1001 -11.58 8.59 7.60
N GLY A 1002 -11.90 9.03 8.82
CA GLY A 1002 -11.58 10.37 9.31
C GLY A 1002 -10.21 10.41 9.98
N GLN A 1003 -9.67 11.62 10.16
CA GLN A 1003 -8.44 11.86 10.90
C GLN A 1003 -8.63 12.94 11.97
N MET A 1004 -7.89 12.81 13.06
CA MET A 1004 -7.98 13.62 14.27
C MET A 1004 -6.59 14.04 14.72
N SER A 1005 -6.51 15.25 15.29
CA SER A 1005 -5.31 15.80 15.90
C SER A 1005 -5.65 16.45 17.24
N ALA A 1006 -4.82 16.23 18.26
CA ALA A 1006 -4.82 17.00 19.49
C ALA A 1006 -3.61 17.93 19.46
N GLN A 1007 -3.86 19.22 19.22
CA GLN A 1007 -2.83 20.23 18.97
C GLN A 1007 -2.58 21.11 20.20
N THR A 1008 -1.34 21.53 20.39
CA THR A 1008 -0.96 22.49 21.43
C THR A 1008 -1.47 23.88 21.03
N PRO A 1009 -2.32 24.54 21.84
CA PRO A 1009 -2.76 25.90 21.53
C PRO A 1009 -1.58 26.89 21.63
N PRO A 1010 -1.44 27.86 20.70
CA PRO A 1010 -0.55 28.99 20.89
C PRO A 1010 -1.04 29.89 22.03
N ASP A 1011 -0.17 30.72 22.61
CA ASP A 1011 -0.46 31.56 23.80
C ASP A 1011 -1.73 32.42 23.67
N TYR A 1012 -2.03 32.90 22.45
CA TYR A 1012 -3.22 33.72 22.17
C TYR A 1012 -4.54 32.93 22.09
N LEU A 1013 -4.48 31.59 22.17
CA LEU A 1013 -5.60 30.66 22.32
C LEU A 1013 -5.48 29.82 23.60
N ALA A 1014 -4.53 30.11 24.48
CA ALA A 1014 -4.27 29.37 25.72
C ALA A 1014 -4.76 30.13 26.97
N GLY A 1015 -4.92 29.41 28.09
CA GLY A 1015 -5.22 30.01 29.39
C GLY A 1015 -6.56 30.78 29.36
N PRO A 1016 -6.59 32.09 29.70
CA PRO A 1016 -7.82 32.88 29.65
C PRO A 1016 -8.32 33.16 28.23
N ASN A 1017 -7.46 33.01 27.20
CA ASN A 1017 -7.79 33.34 25.81
C ASN A 1017 -8.39 32.16 25.02
N ARG A 1018 -8.66 31.03 25.69
CA ARG A 1018 -9.24 29.82 25.11
C ARG A 1018 -10.48 30.08 24.26
N LEU A 1019 -10.72 29.20 23.30
CA LEU A 1019 -11.91 29.21 22.46
C LEU A 1019 -13.20 29.16 23.32
N PRO A 1020 -14.17 30.07 23.08
CA PRO A 1020 -15.40 30.17 23.86
C PRO A 1020 -16.47 29.16 23.42
N SER A 1021 -16.42 28.70 22.17
CA SER A 1021 -17.49 27.96 21.50
C SER A 1021 -17.05 26.55 21.04
N SER A 1022 -18.03 25.78 20.55
CA SER A 1022 -17.82 24.62 19.67
C SER A 1022 -17.79 25.12 18.22
N TYR A 1023 -16.98 24.49 17.36
CA TYR A 1023 -16.77 24.98 15.99
C TYR A 1023 -16.93 23.87 14.95
N GLY A 1024 -17.76 24.11 13.95
CA GLY A 1024 -17.67 23.48 12.63
C GLY A 1024 -17.11 24.48 11.63
N LEU A 1025 -16.23 24.04 10.73
CA LEU A 1025 -15.62 24.84 9.67
C LEU A 1025 -16.08 24.25 8.33
N MET A 1026 -16.90 25.00 7.59
CA MET A 1026 -17.45 24.61 6.30
C MET A 1026 -16.76 25.34 5.15
N SER A 1027 -16.39 24.58 4.13
CA SER A 1027 -16.10 25.04 2.78
C SER A 1027 -16.52 23.94 1.81
N GLU A 1028 -16.41 24.14 0.50
CA GLU A 1028 -16.89 23.19 -0.52
C GLU A 1028 -16.47 21.73 -0.24
N GLY A 1029 -17.43 20.89 0.13
CA GLY A 1029 -17.21 19.49 0.49
C GLY A 1029 -16.25 19.24 1.66
N GLN A 1030 -16.03 20.23 2.53
CA GLN A 1030 -15.24 20.17 3.77
C GLN A 1030 -16.19 20.31 4.98
N ASP A 1031 -16.18 19.32 5.87
CA ASP A 1031 -16.87 19.38 7.17
C ASP A 1031 -15.87 19.06 8.27
N ASP A 1032 -15.17 20.11 8.69
CA ASP A 1032 -14.12 20.09 9.70
C ASP A 1032 -14.69 20.51 11.06
N TYR A 1033 -14.19 19.96 12.17
CA TYR A 1033 -14.70 20.29 13.50
C TYR A 1033 -13.61 20.45 14.56
N LEU A 1034 -13.85 21.39 15.48
CA LEU A 1034 -12.91 21.85 16.49
C LEU A 1034 -13.59 22.06 17.86
N ILE A 1035 -13.02 21.46 18.90
CA ILE A 1035 -13.21 21.88 20.30
C ILE A 1035 -11.86 22.23 20.94
N GLN A 1036 -11.88 22.92 22.07
CA GLN A 1036 -10.71 23.03 22.94
C GLN A 1036 -10.98 22.40 24.30
N ARG A 1037 -10.01 21.65 24.84
CA ARG A 1037 -10.07 21.02 26.17
C ARG A 1037 -9.87 22.03 27.31
N PRO A 1038 -10.16 21.67 28.57
CA PRO A 1038 -9.85 22.53 29.73
C PRO A 1038 -8.33 22.72 29.90
N ASN A 1039 -7.91 23.89 30.38
CA ASN A 1039 -6.48 24.24 30.52
C ASN A 1039 -5.76 23.33 31.52
N GLU A 1040 -6.42 23.08 32.65
CA GLU A 1040 -6.02 22.17 33.72
C GLU A 1040 -5.99 20.69 33.29
N ARG A 1041 -6.35 20.39 32.03
CA ARG A 1041 -6.23 19.09 31.38
C ARG A 1041 -5.50 19.17 30.03
N GLY A 1042 -4.60 20.14 29.91
CA GLY A 1042 -3.66 20.32 28.80
C GLY A 1042 -4.12 21.29 27.70
N GLY A 1043 -5.35 21.81 27.74
CA GLY A 1043 -5.81 22.88 26.86
C GLY A 1043 -5.86 22.57 25.34
N HIS A 1044 -5.60 21.32 24.94
CA HIS A 1044 -5.46 20.89 23.55
C HIS A 1044 -6.64 21.33 22.66
N LEU A 1045 -6.31 21.79 21.46
CA LEU A 1045 -7.25 21.97 20.35
C LEU A 1045 -7.48 20.60 19.71
N MET A 1046 -8.70 20.07 19.81
CA MET A 1046 -9.09 18.80 19.22
C MET A 1046 -9.68 19.08 17.84
N PHE A 1047 -8.90 18.85 16.80
CA PHE A 1047 -9.25 19.22 15.43
C PHE A 1047 -9.24 18.00 14.51
N GLY A 1048 -10.37 17.75 13.85
CA GLY A 1048 -10.53 16.67 12.88
C GLY A 1048 -11.32 17.13 11.67
N GLY A 1049 -11.07 16.45 10.55
CA GLY A 1049 -11.51 16.91 9.24
C GLY A 1049 -10.49 16.56 8.16
N GLY A 1050 -10.46 17.32 7.08
CA GLY A 1050 -9.47 17.18 6.01
C GLY A 1050 -9.53 15.87 5.22
N ARG A 1051 -10.59 15.06 5.37
CA ARG A 1051 -10.73 13.72 4.74
C ARG A 1051 -10.58 13.71 3.21
N GLN A 1052 -10.77 14.86 2.58
CA GLN A 1052 -10.66 15.12 1.15
C GLN A 1052 -9.21 15.19 0.63
N TYR A 1053 -8.20 15.28 1.51
CA TYR A 1053 -6.79 15.36 1.12
C TYR A 1053 -6.07 13.99 1.04
N GLY A 1054 -6.75 12.89 1.35
CA GLY A 1054 -6.21 11.53 1.26
C GLY A 1054 -7.30 10.47 1.10
N PRO A 1055 -6.95 9.19 0.84
CA PRO A 1055 -7.93 8.12 0.70
C PRO A 1055 -8.68 7.90 2.03
N SER A 1056 -9.98 8.20 1.98
CA SER A 1056 -10.89 8.15 3.12
C SER A 1056 -12.10 7.24 2.88
N LEU A 1057 -12.82 7.41 1.76
CA LEU A 1057 -13.96 6.55 1.42
C LEU A 1057 -13.55 5.15 0.97
N GLY A 1058 -14.30 4.12 1.38
CA GLY A 1058 -13.98 2.71 1.16
C GLY A 1058 -12.88 2.18 2.10
N VAL A 1059 -12.25 3.03 2.91
CA VAL A 1059 -11.09 2.67 3.74
C VAL A 1059 -11.52 2.29 5.16
N SER A 1060 -11.15 1.07 5.57
CA SER A 1060 -11.40 0.52 6.91
C SER A 1060 -10.14 0.43 7.80
N ASP A 1061 -8.97 0.81 7.28
CA ASP A 1061 -7.67 0.81 7.97
C ASP A 1061 -7.50 2.05 8.86
N ASP A 1062 -7.44 1.86 10.19
CA ASP A 1062 -7.15 2.88 11.19
C ASP A 1062 -5.80 2.67 11.93
N GLU A 1063 -4.83 2.08 11.22
CA GLU A 1063 -3.44 1.89 11.64
C GLU A 1063 -2.50 3.02 11.21
N VAL A 1064 -2.80 3.70 10.10
CA VAL A 1064 -1.96 4.78 9.55
C VAL A 1064 -2.56 6.16 9.74
N VAL A 1065 -1.69 7.18 9.71
CA VAL A 1065 -2.01 8.60 9.52
C VAL A 1065 -1.73 8.92 8.05
N ASP A 1066 -2.62 9.63 7.35
CA ASP A 1066 -2.29 10.20 6.04
C ASP A 1066 -1.59 11.56 6.24
N ASP A 1067 -0.39 11.71 5.67
CA ASP A 1067 0.46 12.89 5.85
C ASP A 1067 -0.08 14.17 5.19
N ARG A 1068 -0.89 14.06 4.12
CA ARG A 1068 -1.53 15.22 3.49
C ARG A 1068 -2.65 15.74 4.38
N VAL A 1069 -3.46 14.83 4.91
CA VAL A 1069 -4.50 15.14 5.90
C VAL A 1069 -3.86 15.68 7.18
N ALA A 1070 -2.70 15.14 7.60
CA ALA A 1070 -1.96 15.63 8.77
C ALA A 1070 -1.40 17.04 8.56
N SER A 1071 -0.82 17.32 7.40
CA SER A 1071 -0.32 18.63 7.00
C SER A 1071 -1.44 19.68 6.97
N TYR A 1072 -2.59 19.33 6.39
CA TYR A 1072 -3.79 20.17 6.40
C TYR A 1072 -4.29 20.45 7.82
N LEU A 1073 -4.44 19.43 8.68
CA LEU A 1073 -4.89 19.63 10.06
C LEU A 1073 -3.96 20.57 10.85
N ARG A 1074 -2.64 20.47 10.67
CA ARG A 1074 -1.64 21.32 11.34
C ARG A 1074 -1.62 22.78 10.83
N THR A 1075 -2.12 23.06 9.63
CA THR A 1075 -2.02 24.38 8.97
C THR A 1075 -3.35 25.15 8.91
N THR A 1076 -4.49 24.47 8.85
CA THR A 1076 -5.80 25.12 8.63
C THR A 1076 -6.22 26.03 9.78
N LEU A 1077 -5.96 25.68 11.04
CA LEU A 1077 -6.34 26.53 12.18
C LEU A 1077 -5.62 27.89 12.20
N GLY A 1078 -4.37 27.97 11.70
CA GLY A 1078 -3.65 29.23 11.55
C GLY A 1078 -4.34 30.21 10.58
N ARG A 1079 -5.01 29.66 9.55
CA ARG A 1079 -5.77 30.41 8.53
C ARG A 1079 -7.20 30.74 8.99
N CYS A 1080 -7.86 29.82 9.69
CA CYS A 1080 -9.26 29.97 10.11
C CYS A 1080 -9.45 30.84 11.36
N LEU A 1081 -8.53 30.77 12.34
CA LEU A 1081 -8.66 31.46 13.63
C LEU A 1081 -7.90 32.80 13.67
N GLY A 1082 -6.66 32.79 13.16
CA GLY A 1082 -5.79 33.97 13.03
C GLY A 1082 -5.28 34.58 14.35
N PRO A 1083 -4.14 35.30 14.34
CA PRO A 1083 -3.70 36.09 15.48
C PRO A 1083 -4.57 37.35 15.66
N PRO A 1084 -4.81 37.83 16.90
CA PRO A 1084 -5.56 39.07 17.13
C PRO A 1084 -4.86 40.30 16.51
N VAL A 1085 -5.64 41.17 15.84
CA VAL A 1085 -5.15 42.37 15.11
C VAL A 1085 -4.31 43.32 15.99
N GLU A 1086 -4.54 43.33 17.30
CA GLU A 1086 -3.82 44.18 18.27
C GLU A 1086 -2.50 43.57 18.78
N SER A 1087 -2.16 42.34 18.37
CA SER A 1087 -0.96 41.60 18.82
C SER A 1087 0.34 42.21 18.26
N LYS A 1088 0.91 43.17 19.00
CA LYS A 1088 2.26 43.71 18.75
C LYS A 1088 3.39 42.74 19.14
N SER A 1089 3.30 41.48 18.71
CA SER A 1089 4.29 40.42 18.90
C SER A 1089 4.91 40.00 17.57
N SER A 1090 6.07 39.34 17.60
CA SER A 1090 6.82 38.89 16.42
C SER A 1090 6.11 37.82 15.56
N LEU A 1091 5.00 37.24 16.05
CA LEU A 1091 4.15 36.37 15.22
C LEU A 1091 3.34 37.15 14.19
N ALA A 1092 2.99 38.42 14.45
CA ALA A 1092 2.18 39.23 13.51
C ALA A 1092 2.93 39.64 12.23
N SER A 1093 4.23 39.32 12.13
CA SER A 1093 5.07 39.50 10.95
C SER A 1093 5.31 38.21 10.14
N GLN A 1094 4.71 37.08 10.52
CA GLN A 1094 4.73 35.85 9.72
C GLN A 1094 3.48 35.76 8.84
N PRO A 1095 3.57 35.21 7.60
CA PRO A 1095 2.38 34.91 6.80
C PRO A 1095 1.46 33.94 7.56
N THR A 1096 0.15 34.14 7.48
CA THR A 1096 -0.85 33.23 8.10
C THR A 1096 -0.78 31.80 7.54
N GLU A 1097 -0.24 31.63 6.34
CA GLU A 1097 0.04 30.34 5.69
C GLU A 1097 1.20 29.56 6.33
N ALA A 1098 2.07 30.23 7.10
CA ALA A 1098 3.23 29.62 7.76
C ALA A 1098 2.94 29.18 9.22
N LEU A 1099 1.76 29.49 9.76
CA LEU A 1099 1.40 29.20 11.15
C LEU A 1099 0.97 27.74 11.35
N GLN A 1100 1.95 26.83 11.46
CA GLN A 1100 1.71 25.45 11.87
C GLN A 1100 1.50 25.32 13.38
N PHE A 1101 0.46 24.62 13.80
CA PHE A 1101 0.20 24.29 15.21
C PHE A 1101 0.77 22.90 15.54
N PRO A 1102 1.60 22.73 16.58
CA PRO A 1102 2.17 21.44 16.94
C PRO A 1102 1.08 20.43 17.31
N ALA A 1103 1.08 19.26 16.68
CA ALA A 1103 0.09 18.19 16.88
C ALA A 1103 0.71 16.95 17.57
N PRO A 1104 1.00 16.99 18.89
CA PRO A 1104 1.68 15.92 19.62
C PRO A 1104 0.95 14.55 19.59
N TYR A 1105 -0.36 14.53 19.31
CA TYR A 1105 -1.11 13.30 19.09
C TYR A 1105 -1.97 13.41 17.83
N GLN A 1106 -1.88 12.42 16.95
CA GLN A 1106 -2.68 12.30 15.72
C GLN A 1106 -3.13 10.85 15.56
N TRP A 1107 -4.37 10.62 15.12
CA TRP A 1107 -4.91 9.28 14.86
C TRP A 1107 -6.05 9.33 13.84
N THR A 1108 -6.24 8.25 13.08
CA THR A 1108 -7.38 8.03 12.18
C THR A 1108 -8.53 7.31 12.89
N GLY A 1109 -9.70 7.18 12.26
CA GLY A 1109 -10.79 6.35 12.76
C GLY A 1109 -11.93 6.21 11.76
N ILE A 1110 -12.59 5.05 11.75
CA ILE A 1110 -13.56 4.70 10.70
C ILE A 1110 -14.99 5.09 11.11
N MET A 1111 -15.67 5.81 10.22
CA MET A 1111 -17.06 6.24 10.32
C MET A 1111 -17.90 5.48 9.29
N GLY A 1112 -19.14 5.12 9.60
CA GLY A 1112 -20.08 4.59 8.60
C GLY A 1112 -20.84 5.75 7.96
N PHE A 1113 -20.69 5.96 6.65
CA PHE A 1113 -21.43 6.96 5.88
C PHE A 1113 -22.68 6.31 5.28
N SER A 1114 -23.86 6.81 5.65
CA SER A 1114 -25.12 6.36 5.07
C SER A 1114 -25.35 6.99 3.70
N ARG A 1115 -25.90 6.20 2.76
CA ARG A 1115 -26.22 6.65 1.40
C ARG A 1115 -27.26 7.78 1.33
N ASP A 1116 -28.15 7.89 2.31
CA ASP A 1116 -29.11 8.99 2.49
C ASP A 1116 -28.71 9.98 3.61
N SER A 1117 -27.43 9.96 4.01
CA SER A 1117 -26.82 10.79 5.06
C SER A 1117 -27.37 10.63 6.49
N VAL A 1118 -28.42 9.83 6.72
CA VAL A 1118 -29.05 9.66 8.05
C VAL A 1118 -28.90 8.25 8.65
N PRO A 1119 -28.95 8.07 9.99
CA PRO A 1119 -28.78 6.77 10.64
C PRO A 1119 -29.80 5.70 10.21
N TRP A 1120 -29.42 4.44 10.37
CA TRP A 1120 -30.29 3.26 10.22
C TRP A 1120 -30.58 2.66 11.59
N VAL A 1121 -31.83 2.74 12.05
CA VAL A 1121 -32.27 2.28 13.38
C VAL A 1121 -33.53 1.44 13.26
N GLY A 1122 -33.49 0.17 13.69
CA GLY A 1122 -34.67 -0.71 13.63
C GLY A 1122 -34.36 -2.20 13.49
N PRO A 1123 -35.39 -3.04 13.25
CA PRO A 1123 -35.21 -4.44 12.87
C PRO A 1123 -34.58 -4.56 11.47
N LEU A 1124 -33.83 -5.64 11.23
CA LEU A 1124 -33.20 -5.95 9.95
C LEU A 1124 -34.16 -6.78 9.08
N PRO A 1125 -34.65 -6.30 7.91
CA PRO A 1125 -35.71 -6.96 7.16
C PRO A 1125 -35.28 -8.32 6.62
N SER A 1126 -36.14 -9.33 6.70
CA SER A 1126 -35.82 -10.75 6.43
C SER A 1126 -34.92 -11.44 7.47
N HIS A 1127 -34.40 -10.73 8.47
CA HIS A 1127 -33.52 -11.26 9.53
C HIS A 1127 -34.14 -11.06 10.93
N PRO A 1128 -35.30 -11.69 11.23
CA PRO A 1128 -36.07 -11.44 12.44
C PRO A 1128 -35.24 -11.70 13.71
N GLY A 1129 -35.29 -10.77 14.67
CA GLY A 1129 -34.44 -10.80 15.87
C GLY A 1129 -33.06 -10.15 15.73
N ILE A 1130 -32.63 -9.75 14.52
CA ILE A 1130 -31.48 -8.85 14.34
C ILE A 1130 -31.98 -7.40 14.26
N PHE A 1131 -31.38 -6.52 15.06
CA PHE A 1131 -31.68 -5.11 15.13
C PHE A 1131 -30.40 -4.28 14.92
N MET A 1132 -30.51 -3.08 14.38
CA MET A 1132 -29.40 -2.22 13.99
C MET A 1132 -29.54 -0.79 14.55
N SER A 1133 -28.40 -0.14 14.80
CA SER A 1133 -28.31 1.31 15.02
C SER A 1133 -26.95 1.82 14.52
N ALA A 1134 -26.83 2.09 13.22
CA ALA A 1134 -25.57 2.34 12.51
C ALA A 1134 -25.67 3.46 11.44
N GLY A 1135 -24.56 3.80 10.77
CA GLY A 1135 -24.55 4.74 9.64
C GLY A 1135 -24.71 6.21 10.05
N TYR A 1136 -23.86 6.71 10.94
CA TYR A 1136 -24.01 8.07 11.48
C TYR A 1136 -23.42 9.21 10.62
N THR A 1137 -22.76 8.91 9.48
CA THR A 1137 -22.18 9.90 8.56
C THR A 1137 -21.31 10.96 9.26
N GLY A 1138 -20.50 10.53 10.22
CA GLY A 1138 -19.71 11.39 11.11
C GLY A 1138 -20.50 12.04 12.26
N HIS A 1139 -21.79 12.33 12.08
CA HIS A 1139 -22.66 13.08 12.99
C HIS A 1139 -23.25 12.25 14.17
N GLY A 1140 -22.44 11.34 14.73
CA GLY A 1140 -22.90 10.38 15.74
C GLY A 1140 -23.08 10.95 17.16
N MET A 1141 -22.36 12.01 17.54
CA MET A 1141 -22.37 12.52 18.92
C MET A 1141 -23.74 13.05 19.38
N PRO A 1142 -24.47 13.87 18.62
CA PRO A 1142 -25.81 14.32 18.99
C PRO A 1142 -26.94 13.32 18.65
N ASN A 1143 -26.64 12.11 18.13
CA ASN A 1143 -27.66 11.14 17.73
C ASN A 1143 -27.59 9.78 18.45
N ALA A 1144 -26.38 9.25 18.66
CA ALA A 1144 -26.17 7.83 18.97
C ALA A 1144 -26.76 7.35 20.31
N TRP A 1145 -26.92 8.23 21.31
CA TRP A 1145 -27.46 7.82 22.61
C TRP A 1145 -28.97 7.57 22.53
N LEU A 1146 -29.75 8.45 21.90
CA LEU A 1146 -31.18 8.20 21.68
C LEU A 1146 -31.44 7.14 20.60
N CYS A 1147 -30.59 6.98 19.59
CA CYS A 1147 -30.71 5.83 18.67
C CYS A 1147 -30.50 4.49 19.41
N GLY A 1148 -29.50 4.41 20.30
CA GLY A 1148 -29.31 3.25 21.18
C GLY A 1148 -30.48 3.00 22.15
N ARG A 1149 -31.14 4.06 22.61
CA ARG A 1149 -32.39 3.95 23.39
C ARG A 1149 -33.55 3.42 22.54
N ALA A 1150 -33.69 3.87 21.30
CA ALA A 1150 -34.75 3.48 20.39
C ALA A 1150 -34.64 2.01 19.99
N VAL A 1151 -33.45 1.53 19.60
CA VAL A 1151 -33.28 0.11 19.25
C VAL A 1151 -33.57 -0.83 20.42
N SER A 1152 -33.14 -0.49 21.65
CA SER A 1152 -33.48 -1.27 22.85
C SER A 1152 -34.95 -1.16 23.26
N TRP A 1153 -35.64 -0.05 22.92
CA TRP A 1153 -37.08 0.05 23.11
C TRP A 1153 -37.82 -0.90 22.16
N ILE A 1154 -37.45 -0.92 20.87
CA ILE A 1154 -38.02 -1.82 19.86
C ILE A 1154 -37.83 -3.28 20.30
N VAL A 1155 -36.60 -3.68 20.63
CA VAL A 1155 -36.29 -5.02 21.18
C VAL A 1155 -37.20 -5.39 22.34
N ARG A 1156 -37.33 -4.51 23.34
CA ARG A 1156 -38.16 -4.76 24.53
C ARG A 1156 -39.65 -4.87 24.21
N ASP A 1157 -40.18 -4.01 23.34
CA ASP A 1157 -41.60 -4.08 22.96
C ASP A 1157 -41.89 -5.32 22.10
N VAL A 1158 -40.97 -5.75 21.22
CA VAL A 1158 -41.04 -7.04 20.51
C VAL A 1158 -41.09 -8.21 21.50
N THR A 1159 -40.14 -8.29 22.43
CA THR A 1159 -40.12 -9.35 23.47
C THR A 1159 -41.40 -9.34 24.31
N ARG A 1160 -41.94 -8.16 24.66
CA ARG A 1160 -43.20 -8.01 25.42
C ARG A 1160 -44.43 -8.48 24.64
N ILE A 1161 -44.52 -8.18 23.34
CA ILE A 1161 -45.65 -8.61 22.51
C ILE A 1161 -45.62 -10.13 22.31
N ILE A 1162 -44.44 -10.73 22.12
CA ILE A 1162 -44.25 -12.18 22.02
C ILE A 1162 -44.61 -12.88 23.34
N THR A 1163 -44.11 -12.38 24.49
CA THR A 1163 -44.30 -13.02 25.81
C THR A 1163 -45.65 -12.73 26.47
N GLY A 1164 -46.31 -11.61 26.13
CA GLY A 1164 -47.62 -11.22 26.66
C GLY A 1164 -48.82 -11.79 25.92
N SER A 1165 -48.60 -12.50 24.81
CA SER A 1165 -49.66 -13.12 24.00
C SER A 1165 -49.95 -14.57 24.45
N PRO A 1166 -51.18 -15.08 24.26
CA PRO A 1166 -51.42 -16.53 24.35
C PRO A 1166 -50.55 -17.29 23.31
N PRO A 1167 -50.34 -18.61 23.47
CA PRO A 1167 -49.48 -19.40 22.57
C PRO A 1167 -50.12 -19.54 21.17
N VAL A 1168 -49.87 -18.56 20.32
CA VAL A 1168 -50.42 -18.43 18.97
C VAL A 1168 -49.32 -18.76 17.97
N SER A 1169 -49.42 -19.95 17.36
CA SER A 1169 -48.51 -20.44 16.31
C SER A 1169 -48.75 -19.76 14.94
N SER A 1170 -49.04 -18.47 14.96
CA SER A 1170 -49.41 -17.65 13.80
C SER A 1170 -49.32 -16.13 14.08
N VAL A 1171 -48.45 -15.70 14.99
CA VAL A 1171 -48.12 -14.27 15.13
C VAL A 1171 -47.06 -13.93 14.11
N ASP A 1172 -47.35 -13.00 13.22
CA ASP A 1172 -46.39 -12.49 12.24
C ASP A 1172 -45.32 -11.64 12.93
N ALA A 1173 -44.05 -12.03 12.78
CA ALA A 1173 -42.92 -11.32 13.37
C ALA A 1173 -42.79 -9.90 12.81
N GLU A 1174 -43.06 -9.69 11.51
CA GLU A 1174 -42.97 -8.37 10.88
C GLU A 1174 -44.07 -7.44 11.42
N GLU A 1175 -45.27 -7.96 11.69
CA GLU A 1175 -46.37 -7.19 12.28
C GLU A 1175 -46.07 -6.80 13.74
N VAL A 1176 -45.34 -7.63 14.49
CA VAL A 1176 -44.88 -7.35 15.86
C VAL A 1176 -43.77 -6.29 15.87
N GLU A 1177 -42.75 -6.48 15.04
CA GLU A 1177 -41.63 -5.53 14.90
C GLU A 1177 -42.13 -4.15 14.43
N LYS A 1178 -43.08 -4.12 13.49
CA LYS A 1178 -43.75 -2.87 13.05
C LYS A 1178 -44.49 -2.15 14.18
N LYS A 1179 -45.24 -2.86 15.02
CA LYS A 1179 -45.92 -2.28 16.20
C LYS A 1179 -44.92 -1.71 17.23
N ALA A 1180 -43.77 -2.37 17.41
CA ALA A 1180 -42.71 -1.89 18.28
C ALA A 1180 -41.97 -0.66 17.71
N VAL A 1181 -41.80 -0.60 16.38
CA VAL A 1181 -41.29 0.59 15.66
C VAL A 1181 -42.25 1.77 15.79
N ASP A 1182 -43.56 1.59 15.54
CA ASP A 1182 -44.58 2.63 15.72
C ASP A 1182 -44.63 3.12 17.18
N SER A 1183 -44.46 2.22 18.15
CA SER A 1183 -44.30 2.53 19.58
C SER A 1183 -43.07 3.42 19.83
N ALA A 1184 -41.90 3.08 19.25
CA ALA A 1184 -40.68 3.86 19.42
C ALA A 1184 -40.78 5.27 18.79
N ILE A 1185 -41.29 5.38 17.56
CA ILE A 1185 -41.54 6.68 16.89
C ILE A 1185 -42.41 7.57 17.78
N LYS A 1186 -43.53 7.02 18.27
CA LYS A 1186 -44.52 7.77 19.07
C LYS A 1186 -44.03 8.16 20.46
N ASN A 1187 -43.30 7.28 21.16
CA ASN A 1187 -42.95 7.45 22.56
C ASN A 1187 -41.55 8.06 22.79
N LEU A 1188 -40.65 7.97 21.80
CA LEU A 1188 -39.28 8.48 21.89
C LEU A 1188 -38.98 9.63 20.92
N GLY A 1189 -39.86 9.89 19.94
CA GLY A 1189 -39.67 10.97 18.97
C GLY A 1189 -38.53 10.73 17.99
N ILE A 1190 -38.14 9.47 17.75
CA ILE A 1190 -37.14 9.13 16.73
C ILE A 1190 -37.65 9.52 15.33
N PRO A 1191 -36.86 10.24 14.51
CA PRO A 1191 -37.25 10.65 13.17
C PRO A 1191 -37.65 9.46 12.30
N LYS A 1192 -38.74 9.59 11.53
CA LYS A 1192 -39.22 8.50 10.66
C LYS A 1192 -38.21 8.12 9.57
N CYS A 1193 -37.43 9.10 9.10
CA CYS A 1193 -36.33 8.91 8.16
C CYS A 1193 -35.20 8.03 8.73
N TYR A 1194 -35.00 7.97 10.05
CA TYR A 1194 -33.97 7.13 10.68
C TYR A 1194 -34.37 5.64 10.75
N ILE A 1195 -35.67 5.35 10.60
CA ILE A 1195 -36.19 3.99 10.77
C ILE A 1195 -35.72 3.10 9.62
N LEU A 1196 -35.25 1.90 9.98
CA LEU A 1196 -34.91 0.85 9.04
C LEU A 1196 -36.20 0.14 8.60
N THR A 1197 -36.57 0.24 7.32
CA THR A 1197 -37.66 -0.53 6.70
C THR A 1197 -37.23 -1.01 5.32
N LYS A 1198 -37.88 -2.06 4.79
CA LYS A 1198 -37.61 -2.58 3.44
C LYS A 1198 -37.83 -1.51 2.36
N GLU A 1199 -38.89 -0.72 2.48
CA GLU A 1199 -39.21 0.38 1.59
C GLU A 1199 -38.14 1.49 1.64
N ARG A 1200 -37.45 1.70 2.77
CA ARG A 1200 -36.28 2.62 2.82
C ARG A 1200 -35.07 2.00 2.11
N LEU A 1201 -34.78 0.71 2.30
CA LEU A 1201 -33.65 0.05 1.61
C LEU A 1201 -33.80 0.11 0.08
N GLU A 1202 -35.00 -0.14 -0.42
CA GLU A 1202 -35.32 -0.07 -1.86
C GLU A 1202 -35.30 1.38 -2.36
N ARG A 1203 -35.98 2.30 -1.66
CA ARG A 1203 -36.07 3.72 -2.04
C ARG A 1203 -34.71 4.42 -2.04
N VAL A 1204 -33.86 4.22 -1.03
CA VAL A 1204 -32.54 4.86 -0.95
C VAL A 1204 -31.62 4.42 -2.09
N ARG A 1205 -31.77 3.19 -2.60
CA ARG A 1205 -31.03 2.71 -3.78
C ARG A 1205 -31.49 3.34 -5.10
N ILE A 1206 -32.69 3.93 -5.13
CA ILE A 1206 -33.32 4.53 -6.33
C ILE A 1206 -33.24 6.06 -6.32
N GLU A 1207 -33.45 6.69 -5.17
CA GLU A 1207 -33.51 8.15 -5.01
C GLU A 1207 -32.12 8.80 -4.81
N TYR A 1208 -31.16 8.07 -4.23
CA TYR A 1208 -29.84 8.60 -3.87
C TYR A 1208 -28.74 7.92 -4.67
N GLU A 1209 -27.81 8.71 -5.19
CA GLU A 1209 -26.55 8.23 -5.77
C GLU A 1209 -25.73 7.44 -4.74
N SER A 1210 -24.77 6.62 -5.19
CA SER A 1210 -23.87 5.91 -4.25
C SER A 1210 -22.98 6.91 -3.48
N VAL A 1211 -22.46 6.52 -2.31
CA VAL A 1211 -21.61 7.42 -1.49
C VAL A 1211 -20.35 7.83 -2.27
N GLU A 1212 -19.84 6.97 -3.14
CA GLU A 1212 -18.70 7.24 -4.03
C GLU A 1212 -19.03 8.29 -5.08
N ILE A 1213 -20.24 8.28 -5.63
CA ILE A 1213 -20.70 9.29 -6.60
C ILE A 1213 -20.92 10.62 -5.88
N GLN A 1214 -21.55 10.61 -4.70
CA GLN A 1214 -21.74 11.81 -3.87
C GLN A 1214 -20.40 12.47 -3.50
N ASP A 1215 -19.39 11.67 -3.10
CA ASP A 1215 -18.08 12.22 -2.74
C ASP A 1215 -17.28 12.73 -3.95
N ARG A 1216 -17.45 12.11 -5.13
CA ARG A 1216 -16.92 12.62 -6.41
C ARG A 1216 -17.59 13.92 -6.83
N LEU A 1217 -18.91 14.05 -6.70
CA LEU A 1217 -19.63 15.31 -6.97
C LEU A 1217 -19.17 16.43 -6.02
N HIS A 1218 -18.84 16.10 -4.76
CA HIS A 1218 -18.21 17.04 -3.83
C HIS A 1218 -16.74 17.33 -4.16
N ALA A 1219 -16.05 16.47 -4.90
CA ALA A 1219 -14.71 16.74 -5.44
C ALA A 1219 -14.74 17.69 -6.65
N TYR A 1220 -15.59 17.43 -7.65
CA TYR A 1220 -15.69 18.28 -8.85
C TYR A 1220 -16.05 19.73 -8.52
N LYS A 1221 -16.98 19.95 -7.58
CA LYS A 1221 -17.33 21.30 -7.09
C LYS A 1221 -16.13 22.07 -6.54
N ARG A 1222 -15.22 21.41 -5.80
CA ARG A 1222 -13.99 22.04 -5.25
C ARG A 1222 -12.98 22.45 -6.31
N GLU A 1223 -12.99 21.80 -7.47
CA GLU A 1223 -12.04 22.05 -8.56
C GLU A 1223 -12.52 23.19 -9.48
N GLY A 1224 -13.69 23.77 -9.23
CA GLY A 1224 -14.29 24.82 -10.05
C GLY A 1224 -14.74 24.33 -11.44
N ILE A 1225 -14.88 23.02 -11.60
CA ILE A 1225 -15.34 22.37 -12.84
C ILE A 1225 -16.88 22.37 -12.84
N PRO A 1226 -17.55 22.97 -13.84
CA PRO A 1226 -19.01 23.08 -13.89
C PRO A 1226 -19.76 21.75 -14.02
#